data_AF-A0A534IRH5-F1
#
_entry.id   AF-A0A534IRH5-F1
#
_cell.length_a   1.000
_cell.length_b   1.000
_cell.length_c   1.000
_cell.angle_alpha   90.00
_cell.angle_beta   90.00
_cell.angle_gamma   90.00
#
_symmetry.space_group_name_H-M   'P 1'
#
loop_
_entity.id
_entity.type
_entity.pdbx_description
1 polymer ?
#
loop_
_entity_poly.entity_id
_entity_poly.type
_entity_poly.pdbx_seq_one_letter_code
_entity_poly.pdbx_strand_id
1 'polypeptide(L)'
;MSVEGDATRRAVRIASVGLAALFLFVLIANVLWAVPSPPSMNQRRMPPTMSPFPVFRMGPILHVVTMDADANLSTRLLMTSLQGVVNRFQVELYLDVQKVAGNTSRTLSFLSSRYNVTYDSMTMLEAIDAYSNRSSGIVVFDSTRPESIDIATMIAAKQSGILVGPDLAPWLRTRTGLPILFDYASSDWASLGAIAAFDRALQDLYPSSATTLLAILPPDRWAIRDYLIATRTFVFYFPQGALATPFEAAATRRILHATSRGIPILGWFSSPTLTEENSFVQLASGEGKFVVGVQDVPNLSVLTALGRNATRHQASSGSSPLLLENKTYVVLAVPDGDNIDFAAGRMQELWSEPVRGTIPFAWSLNPLLSELAPPLLDSLYDTATPLDQFIAAPSGAGYLYPDYAKSEDLSSFVTFSKRYLNASDMDVVWLLNAFTASEIPYTSASLAAYVDGLRPNGIVLDYDDQPRTRDAWVQAGEQAVAPVVRSTHFWTTRENVLGKLGAAMVTANQGPQFLWLTVYTFRFDLQDARNLVDLLSARLGGRLQVVLPDQFFGLMRQDFLRTAQDRLRQVEANPLESLLFGSTLASVRTRLRDADAFLAVGDSGRAADAAFRGLEGLRGIAQTEALLLSIGVLLLAGGVAFFADRSWRPKSRSQRTVRPQLLLFIAAVVAILFFTLREALEQNFWTYPTILLGIAVSGLYRPLRRVIDSAYPDRAPIAAALVFLVLSTLAIRTTAAFPLALIGALVALDAFLSRRAPSSPEMIAGVGVGTAIGFLGGFDLPTFSILAVLLIASAFGARGPPVPDKPKIRASVIVPGFVFALSLAGLSVTFYYSLSLRLGLQGDALSVMAGALLVLGPTFGILLRGILPKFPSRHAEIGGLAAAAVFSGIVLALQGTLVTILGLLALCASVSFAAIASVDEFAERGGEPRRALMTALLFLPLLVMFYRMPPIVYSLTIVALPEPIEYVLYAPTVLLGATCLFLAILVGLRARVRIAVRKDYPREEDGGAVRP
;
A
#
# COMPACT_ATOMS: atom_id res chain seq x y z
N MET A 1 35.67 -49.13 -9.18
CA MET A 1 35.03 -48.65 -7.94
C MET A 1 35.78 -47.55 -7.18
N SER A 2 37.03 -47.19 -7.49
CA SER A 2 37.76 -46.11 -6.79
C SER A 2 37.58 -44.70 -7.39
N VAL A 3 37.16 -44.58 -8.65
CA VAL A 3 37.06 -43.28 -9.37
C VAL A 3 35.75 -42.53 -9.07
N GLU A 4 34.62 -43.24 -8.87
CA GLU A 4 33.34 -42.60 -8.47
C GLU A 4 33.38 -42.05 -7.04
N GLY A 5 34.12 -42.69 -6.13
CA GLY A 5 34.23 -42.26 -4.73
C GLY A 5 35.00 -40.94 -4.56
N ASP A 6 35.86 -40.57 -5.51
CA ASP A 6 36.71 -39.38 -5.45
C ASP A 6 36.04 -38.17 -6.09
N ALA A 7 35.32 -38.36 -7.20
CA ALA A 7 34.45 -37.35 -7.79
C ALA A 7 33.32 -36.92 -6.84
N THR A 8 32.72 -37.89 -6.13
CA THR A 8 31.67 -37.63 -5.14
C THR A 8 32.22 -36.87 -3.92
N ARG A 9 33.42 -37.21 -3.42
CA ARG A 9 34.09 -36.46 -2.34
C ARG A 9 34.47 -35.04 -2.75
N ARG A 10 34.93 -34.83 -3.99
CA ARG A 10 35.20 -33.50 -4.55
C ARG A 10 33.93 -32.67 -4.64
N ALA A 11 32.84 -33.25 -5.14
CA ALA A 11 31.54 -32.59 -5.21
C ALA A 11 31.00 -32.22 -3.81
N VAL A 12 31.18 -33.09 -2.81
CA VAL A 12 30.81 -32.82 -1.41
C VAL A 12 31.63 -31.68 -0.81
N ARG A 13 32.95 -31.64 -1.06
CA ARG A 13 33.80 -30.52 -0.61
C ARG A 13 33.42 -29.21 -1.29
N ILE A 14 33.19 -29.21 -2.61
CA ILE A 14 32.80 -28.02 -3.36
C ILE A 14 31.43 -27.51 -2.90
N ALA A 15 30.46 -28.39 -2.67
CA ALA A 15 29.14 -28.03 -2.13
C ALA A 15 29.24 -27.47 -0.70
N SER A 16 30.08 -28.05 0.15
CA SER A 16 30.30 -27.58 1.53
C SER A 16 30.98 -26.20 1.56
N VAL A 17 31.97 -25.99 0.69
CA VAL A 17 32.66 -24.70 0.52
C VAL A 17 31.71 -23.65 -0.06
N GLY A 18 30.89 -24.02 -1.05
CA GLY A 18 29.86 -23.14 -1.61
C GLY A 18 28.82 -22.73 -0.58
N LEU A 19 28.39 -23.65 0.29
CA LEU A 19 27.46 -23.36 1.38
C LEU A 19 28.09 -22.44 2.45
N ALA A 20 29.35 -22.65 2.81
CA ALA A 20 30.08 -21.79 3.74
C ALA A 20 30.33 -20.38 3.16
N ALA A 21 30.67 -20.29 1.86
CA ALA A 21 30.85 -19.03 1.16
C ALA A 21 29.53 -18.25 1.05
N LEU A 22 28.42 -18.93 0.78
CA LEU A 22 27.08 -18.32 0.80
C LEU A 22 26.77 -17.78 2.20
N PHE A 23 27.06 -18.55 3.26
CA PHE A 23 26.85 -18.13 4.65
C PHE A 23 27.68 -16.88 4.99
N LEU A 24 28.94 -16.84 4.58
CA LEU A 24 29.85 -15.71 4.79
C LEU A 24 29.42 -14.48 3.98
N PHE A 25 28.99 -14.66 2.73
CA PHE A 25 28.49 -13.57 1.88
C PHE A 25 27.22 -12.95 2.47
N VAL A 26 26.29 -13.78 2.96
CA VAL A 26 25.10 -13.31 3.67
C VAL A 26 25.48 -12.58 4.97
N LEU A 27 26.49 -13.07 5.70
CA LEU A 27 27.00 -12.38 6.90
C LEU A 27 27.58 -11.00 6.56
N ILE A 28 28.40 -10.91 5.50
CA ILE A 28 29.03 -9.66 5.04
C ILE A 28 27.98 -8.68 4.50
N ALA A 29 27.03 -9.15 3.69
CA ALA A 29 25.92 -8.32 3.20
C ALA A 29 25.08 -7.78 4.37
N ASN A 30 24.85 -8.60 5.42
CA ASN A 30 24.17 -8.16 6.64
C ASN A 30 24.96 -7.08 7.39
N VAL A 31 26.29 -7.17 7.45
CA VAL A 31 27.13 -6.16 8.12
C VAL A 31 27.22 -4.86 7.31
N LEU A 32 27.32 -4.95 5.98
CA LEU A 32 27.47 -3.78 5.09
C LEU A 32 26.15 -3.03 4.84
N TRP A 33 25.01 -3.72 4.83
CA TRP A 33 23.69 -3.10 4.62
C TRP A 33 23.08 -2.56 5.92
N ALA A 34 23.45 -3.14 7.07
CA ALA A 34 22.95 -2.72 8.38
C ALA A 34 23.76 -1.59 9.03
N VAL A 35 24.71 -0.96 8.34
CA VAL A 35 25.24 0.31 8.83
C VAL A 35 24.15 1.35 8.59
N PRO A 36 23.45 1.85 9.63
CA PRO A 36 22.62 3.02 9.46
C PRO A 36 23.53 4.10 8.86
N SER A 37 23.04 4.93 7.94
CA SER A 37 23.73 6.19 7.65
C SER A 37 24.13 6.76 9.01
N PRO A 38 25.44 6.96 9.30
CA PRO A 38 25.89 7.33 10.63
C PRO A 38 25.00 8.49 11.07
N PRO A 39 24.38 8.44 12.26
CA PRO A 39 23.49 9.49 12.70
C PRO A 39 24.32 10.76 12.74
N SER A 40 24.18 11.57 11.70
CA SER A 40 24.74 12.88 11.62
C SER A 40 23.88 13.71 12.55
N MET A 41 24.23 13.72 13.83
CA MET A 41 23.71 14.67 14.82
C MET A 41 23.99 16.14 14.40
N ASN A 42 24.67 16.36 13.27
CA ASN A 42 25.11 17.64 12.74
C ASN A 42 24.48 18.03 11.38
N GLN A 43 23.50 17.29 10.84
CA GLN A 43 22.81 17.74 9.63
C GLN A 43 21.97 18.99 9.94
N ARG A 44 22.20 20.07 9.19
CA ARG A 44 21.47 21.34 9.39
C ARG A 44 19.96 21.11 9.24
N ARG A 45 19.17 21.74 10.11
CA ARG A 45 17.70 21.68 10.11
C ARG A 45 17.12 23.08 9.94
N MET A 46 16.14 23.24 9.06
CA MET A 46 15.35 24.47 8.98
C MET A 46 14.38 24.55 10.18
N PRO A 47 14.37 25.65 10.95
CA PRO A 47 13.37 25.82 12.01
C PRO A 47 11.96 25.80 11.44
N PRO A 48 10.97 25.16 12.10
CA PRO A 48 9.61 25.07 11.59
C PRO A 48 8.87 26.42 11.54
N THR A 49 9.41 27.46 12.18
CA THR A 49 8.88 28.82 12.15
C THR A 49 9.42 29.65 10.98
N MET A 50 10.48 29.18 10.30
CA MET A 50 11.08 29.86 9.15
C MET A 50 10.34 29.51 7.87
N SER A 51 10.06 30.51 7.02
CA SER A 51 9.56 30.25 5.66
C SER A 51 10.72 29.84 4.76
N PRO A 52 10.59 28.77 3.95
CA PRO A 52 11.63 28.35 3.01
C PRO A 52 11.72 29.28 1.79
N PHE A 53 10.67 30.08 1.54
CA PHE A 53 10.50 30.88 0.33
C PHE A 53 10.96 32.32 0.53
N PRO A 54 11.93 32.83 -0.24
CA PRO A 54 12.37 34.21 -0.11
C PRO A 54 11.26 35.19 -0.52
N VAL A 55 11.34 36.41 0.02
CA VAL A 55 10.41 37.49 -0.32
C VAL A 55 10.98 38.30 -1.48
N PHE A 56 10.27 38.30 -2.61
CA PHE A 56 10.59 39.18 -3.73
C PHE A 56 9.83 40.50 -3.62
N ARG A 57 10.41 41.57 -4.17
CA ARG A 57 9.80 42.91 -4.19
C ARG A 57 9.27 43.20 -5.58
N MET A 58 8.00 43.59 -5.67
CA MET A 58 7.42 44.04 -6.93
C MET A 58 8.10 45.30 -7.46
N GLY A 59 8.34 45.32 -8.77
CA GLY A 59 8.69 46.52 -9.52
C GLY A 59 7.51 47.49 -9.65
N PRO A 60 7.78 48.74 -10.08
CA PRO A 60 6.73 49.72 -10.33
C PRO A 60 5.84 49.33 -11.52
N ILE A 61 6.38 48.55 -12.46
CA ILE A 61 5.70 48.04 -13.65
C ILE A 61 6.15 46.61 -13.91
N LEU A 62 5.22 45.76 -14.34
CA LEU A 62 5.48 44.39 -14.78
C LEU A 62 5.46 44.38 -16.31
N HIS A 63 6.62 44.17 -16.94
CA HIS A 63 6.75 44.03 -18.39
C HIS A 63 6.35 42.61 -18.79
N VAL A 64 5.30 42.49 -19.59
CA VAL A 64 4.74 41.23 -20.07
C VAL A 64 5.30 40.89 -21.44
N VAL A 65 6.02 39.78 -21.52
CA VAL A 65 6.54 39.24 -22.77
C VAL A 65 5.70 38.06 -23.21
N THR A 66 5.02 38.21 -24.34
CA THR A 66 4.30 37.10 -24.98
C THR A 66 5.31 36.15 -25.64
N MET A 67 5.34 34.92 -25.16
CA MET A 67 6.17 33.84 -25.71
C MET A 67 5.41 33.12 -26.83
N ASP A 68 6.12 32.76 -27.89
CA ASP A 68 5.59 31.87 -28.93
C ASP A 68 5.27 30.50 -28.30
N ALA A 69 4.07 29.99 -28.57
CA ALA A 69 3.60 28.69 -28.10
C ALA A 69 4.51 27.55 -28.58
N ASP A 70 5.13 27.70 -29.75
CA ASP A 70 5.97 26.69 -30.37
C ASP A 70 7.48 26.99 -30.19
N ALA A 71 7.82 27.93 -29.31
CA ALA A 71 9.20 28.27 -28.97
C ALA A 71 9.98 27.01 -28.53
N ASN A 72 11.18 26.83 -29.11
CA ASN A 72 12.06 25.72 -28.76
C ASN A 72 12.59 25.82 -27.31
N LEU A 73 13.13 24.73 -26.79
CA LEU A 73 13.63 24.68 -25.41
C LEU A 73 14.70 25.74 -25.13
N SER A 74 15.63 25.98 -26.07
CA SER A 74 16.66 27.02 -25.93
C SER A 74 16.07 28.42 -25.71
N THR A 75 15.02 28.77 -26.44
CA THR A 75 14.31 30.06 -26.30
C THR A 75 13.57 30.15 -24.97
N ARG A 76 12.89 29.07 -24.57
CA ARG A 76 12.18 29.01 -23.27
C ARG A 76 13.15 29.14 -22.09
N LEU A 77 14.29 28.45 -22.14
CA LEU A 77 15.33 28.52 -21.11
C LEU A 77 16.02 29.90 -21.07
N LEU A 78 16.25 30.52 -22.23
CA LEU A 78 16.78 31.89 -22.32
C LEU A 78 15.86 32.86 -21.58
N MET A 79 14.57 32.84 -21.91
CA MET A 79 13.63 33.81 -21.34
C MET A 79 13.31 33.55 -19.87
N THR A 80 13.17 32.28 -19.45
CA THR A 80 12.96 31.96 -18.02
C THR A 80 14.19 32.25 -17.17
N SER A 81 15.41 32.03 -17.69
CA SER A 81 16.62 32.39 -16.96
C SER A 81 16.82 33.90 -16.86
N LEU A 82 16.53 34.65 -17.93
CA LEU A 82 16.49 36.10 -17.89
C LEU A 82 15.48 36.59 -16.86
N GLN A 83 14.26 36.05 -16.87
CA GLN A 83 13.23 36.35 -15.86
C GLN A 83 13.72 36.09 -14.44
N GLY A 84 14.31 34.92 -14.19
CA GLY A 84 14.84 34.59 -12.87
C GLY A 84 15.95 35.53 -12.39
N VAL A 85 16.83 35.96 -13.30
CA VAL A 85 17.88 36.95 -13.00
C VAL A 85 17.28 38.33 -12.70
N VAL A 86 16.31 38.79 -13.50
CA VAL A 86 15.63 40.08 -13.31
C VAL A 86 14.85 40.09 -11.99
N ASN A 87 13.96 39.12 -11.80
CA ASN A 87 13.00 39.07 -10.71
C ASN A 87 13.66 38.78 -9.34
N ARG A 88 14.88 38.22 -9.33
CA ARG A 88 15.67 38.07 -8.10
C ARG A 88 15.91 39.40 -7.40
N PHE A 89 16.14 40.47 -8.16
CA PHE A 89 16.42 41.80 -7.60
C PHE A 89 15.14 42.60 -7.41
N GLN A 90 14.29 42.62 -8.44
CA GLN A 90 13.02 43.32 -8.46
C GLN A 90 12.13 42.67 -9.52
N VAL A 91 10.90 42.31 -9.14
CA VAL A 91 9.96 41.59 -10.00
C VAL A 91 9.39 42.53 -11.05
N GLU A 92 9.92 42.43 -12.26
CA GLU A 92 9.59 43.32 -13.38
C GLU A 92 9.33 42.56 -14.68
N LEU A 93 9.69 41.28 -14.78
CA LEU A 93 9.49 40.50 -16.00
C LEU A 93 8.47 39.37 -15.78
N TYR A 94 7.48 39.30 -16.66
CA TYR A 94 6.48 38.24 -16.72
C TYR A 94 6.47 37.61 -18.11
N LEU A 95 6.39 36.28 -18.17
CA LEU A 95 6.28 35.54 -19.42
C LEU A 95 4.83 35.08 -19.60
N ASP A 96 4.13 35.68 -20.56
CA ASP A 96 2.81 35.23 -20.99
C ASP A 96 2.98 34.13 -22.04
N VAL A 97 2.75 32.89 -21.63
CA VAL A 97 3.02 31.71 -22.46
C VAL A 97 1.71 31.06 -22.86
N GLN A 98 1.37 31.19 -24.15
CA GLN A 98 0.16 30.58 -24.68
C GLN A 98 0.19 29.06 -24.55
N LYS A 99 -0.99 28.44 -24.39
CA LYS A 99 -1.19 26.99 -24.19
C LYS A 99 -0.55 26.39 -22.93
N VAL A 100 -0.05 27.21 -22.00
CA VAL A 100 0.36 26.74 -20.67
C VAL A 100 -0.81 26.94 -19.71
N ALA A 101 -1.26 25.84 -19.10
CA ALA A 101 -2.38 25.90 -18.18
C ALA A 101 -2.06 26.82 -16.98
N GLY A 102 -3.03 27.64 -16.56
CA GLY A 102 -2.83 28.63 -15.49
C GLY A 102 -2.10 29.92 -15.89
N ASN A 103 -1.46 29.98 -17.06
CA ASN A 103 -0.82 31.17 -17.61
C ASN A 103 -1.69 31.78 -18.72
N THR A 104 -2.63 32.65 -18.33
CA THR A 104 -3.65 33.19 -19.24
C THR A 104 -3.75 34.70 -19.12
N SER A 105 -4.33 35.36 -20.13
CA SER A 105 -4.72 36.77 -20.04
C SER A 105 -5.67 37.07 -18.87
N ARG A 106 -6.47 36.08 -18.45
CA ARG A 106 -7.29 36.15 -17.24
C ARG A 106 -6.42 36.21 -15.98
N THR A 107 -5.31 35.48 -15.93
CA THR A 107 -4.35 35.55 -14.81
C THR A 107 -3.79 36.96 -14.68
N LEU A 108 -3.29 37.56 -15.76
CA LEU A 108 -2.79 38.94 -15.74
C LEU A 108 -3.87 39.96 -15.34
N SER A 109 -5.07 39.81 -15.88
CA SER A 109 -6.21 40.68 -15.52
C SER A 109 -6.54 40.57 -14.03
N PHE A 110 -6.52 39.36 -13.48
CA PHE A 110 -6.72 39.11 -12.05
C PHE A 110 -5.60 39.72 -11.22
N LEU A 111 -4.33 39.57 -11.62
CA LEU A 111 -3.20 40.18 -10.91
C LEU A 111 -3.35 41.70 -10.84
N SER A 112 -3.74 42.32 -11.95
CA SER A 112 -3.96 43.76 -12.03
C SER A 112 -5.11 44.21 -11.15
N SER A 113 -6.29 43.58 -11.25
CA SER A 113 -7.47 43.99 -10.49
C SER A 113 -7.35 43.70 -8.98
N ARG A 114 -6.75 42.56 -8.62
CA ARG A 114 -6.72 42.07 -7.23
C ARG A 114 -5.57 42.63 -6.40
N TYR A 115 -4.42 42.88 -7.03
CA TYR A 115 -3.19 43.32 -6.36
C TYR A 115 -2.66 44.67 -6.86
N ASN A 116 -3.42 45.38 -7.70
CA ASN A 116 -3.04 46.68 -8.25
C ASN A 116 -1.70 46.61 -9.01
N VAL A 117 -1.49 45.53 -9.76
CA VAL A 117 -0.31 45.36 -10.63
C VAL A 117 -0.51 46.17 -11.90
N THR A 118 0.37 47.14 -12.12
CA THR A 118 0.51 47.85 -13.40
C THR A 118 1.41 47.03 -14.32
N TYR A 119 0.97 46.82 -15.55
CA TYR A 119 1.75 46.08 -16.54
C TYR A 119 1.67 46.73 -17.93
N ASP A 120 2.69 46.51 -18.74
CA ASP A 120 2.72 46.83 -20.17
C ASP A 120 3.23 45.62 -20.97
N SER A 121 3.17 45.70 -22.29
CA SER A 121 3.61 44.61 -23.17
C SER A 121 4.96 44.94 -23.80
N MET A 122 5.80 43.93 -23.93
CA MET A 122 7.14 44.02 -24.51
C MET A 122 7.42 42.81 -25.40
N THR A 123 8.14 42.99 -26.50
CA THR A 123 8.60 41.86 -27.31
C THR A 123 9.76 41.14 -26.62
N MET A 124 10.00 39.88 -27.00
CA MET A 124 11.14 39.11 -26.50
C MET A 124 12.48 39.83 -26.72
N LEU A 125 12.64 40.48 -27.87
CA LEU A 125 13.86 41.19 -28.24
C LEU A 125 14.07 42.47 -27.40
N GLU A 126 13.00 43.25 -27.19
CA GLU A 126 13.04 44.42 -26.32
C GLU A 126 13.36 44.03 -24.87
N ALA A 127 12.82 42.92 -24.38
CA ALA A 127 13.12 42.42 -23.04
C ALA A 127 14.58 42.00 -22.89
N ILE A 128 15.16 41.32 -23.90
CA ILE A 128 16.58 40.97 -23.91
C ILE A 128 17.42 42.25 -23.87
N ASP A 129 17.11 43.23 -24.72
CA ASP A 129 17.89 44.47 -24.81
C ASP A 129 17.76 45.32 -23.53
N ALA A 130 16.59 45.33 -22.89
CA ALA A 130 16.34 46.07 -21.66
C ALA A 130 17.02 45.43 -20.43
N TYR A 131 17.08 44.10 -20.36
CA TYR A 131 17.44 43.38 -19.14
C TYR A 131 18.74 42.60 -19.18
N SER A 132 19.36 42.38 -20.34
CA SER A 132 20.60 41.58 -20.43
C SER A 132 21.74 42.17 -19.60
N ASN A 133 21.74 43.49 -19.36
CA ASN A 133 22.71 44.18 -18.51
C ASN A 133 22.62 43.80 -17.02
N ARG A 134 21.52 43.15 -16.57
CA ARG A 134 21.39 42.58 -15.23
C ARG A 134 22.06 41.21 -15.11
N SER A 135 22.50 40.64 -16.23
CA SER A 135 23.26 39.40 -16.28
C SER A 135 24.77 39.66 -16.35
N SER A 136 25.56 38.80 -15.73
CA SER A 136 27.02 38.82 -15.83
C SER A 136 27.53 38.14 -17.11
N GLY A 137 26.69 37.36 -17.80
CA GLY A 137 27.08 36.66 -19.02
C GLY A 137 26.16 35.53 -19.46
N ILE A 138 26.65 34.68 -20.35
CA ILE A 138 25.91 33.58 -21.00
C ILE A 138 26.43 32.23 -20.50
N VAL A 139 25.51 31.32 -20.19
CA VAL A 139 25.79 29.94 -19.77
C VAL A 139 25.19 29.00 -20.81
N VAL A 140 26.03 28.21 -21.48
CA VAL A 140 25.63 27.32 -22.57
C VAL A 140 25.53 25.89 -22.08
N PHE A 141 24.35 25.28 -22.21
CA PHE A 141 24.14 23.86 -21.94
C PHE A 141 24.46 22.99 -23.17
N ASP A 142 24.63 21.68 -22.97
CA ASP A 142 24.87 20.72 -24.04
C ASP A 142 23.58 19.93 -24.33
N SER A 143 22.99 20.14 -25.51
CA SER A 143 21.73 19.48 -25.92
C SER A 143 21.84 17.95 -26.05
N THR A 144 23.05 17.40 -26.12
CA THR A 144 23.29 15.95 -26.18
C THR A 144 23.41 15.30 -24.79
N ARG A 145 23.48 16.12 -23.73
CA ARG A 145 23.68 15.71 -22.34
C ARG A 145 22.58 16.31 -21.47
N PRO A 146 21.46 15.60 -21.23
CA PRO A 146 20.31 16.15 -20.51
C PRO A 146 20.67 16.76 -19.15
N GLU A 147 21.54 16.13 -18.37
CA GLU A 147 21.99 16.62 -17.06
C GLU A 147 22.63 18.02 -17.12
N SER A 148 23.19 18.40 -18.29
CA SER A 148 23.85 19.69 -18.47
C SER A 148 22.89 20.87 -18.26
N ILE A 149 21.59 20.71 -18.51
CA ILE A 149 20.61 21.78 -18.33
C ILE A 149 20.46 22.13 -16.84
N ASP A 150 20.43 21.14 -15.95
CA ASP A 150 20.32 21.38 -14.51
C ASP A 150 21.62 21.93 -13.93
N ILE A 151 22.76 21.39 -14.36
CA ILE A 151 24.08 21.91 -13.98
C ILE A 151 24.22 23.38 -14.45
N ALA A 152 23.89 23.66 -15.70
CA ALA A 152 23.93 25.00 -16.26
C ALA A 152 22.91 25.94 -15.60
N THR A 153 21.75 25.44 -15.18
CA THR A 153 20.78 26.22 -14.38
C THR A 153 21.38 26.65 -13.06
N MET A 154 22.06 25.75 -12.33
CA MET A 154 22.73 26.09 -11.08
C MET A 154 23.90 27.07 -11.28
N ILE A 155 24.67 26.89 -12.35
CA ILE A 155 25.77 27.80 -12.71
C ILE A 155 25.22 29.20 -13.07
N ALA A 156 24.18 29.27 -13.90
CA ALA A 156 23.48 30.50 -14.24
C ALA A 156 22.92 31.19 -13.00
N ALA A 157 22.31 30.44 -12.08
CA ALA A 157 21.82 30.99 -10.83
C ALA A 157 22.95 31.57 -9.96
N LYS A 158 24.07 30.85 -9.83
CA LYS A 158 25.23 31.29 -9.03
C LYS A 158 25.90 32.54 -9.62
N GLN A 159 26.09 32.58 -10.94
CA GLN A 159 26.85 33.63 -11.62
C GLN A 159 25.97 34.76 -12.18
N SER A 160 24.65 34.68 -11.99
CA SER A 160 23.66 35.57 -12.61
C SER A 160 23.82 35.59 -14.13
N GLY A 161 23.80 34.41 -14.75
CA GLY A 161 23.94 34.22 -16.19
C GLY A 161 22.61 33.92 -16.88
N ILE A 162 22.57 34.12 -18.20
CA ILE A 162 21.44 33.71 -19.06
C ILE A 162 21.75 32.31 -19.61
N LEU A 163 20.85 31.36 -19.35
CA LEU A 163 20.94 29.97 -19.79
C LEU A 163 20.43 29.83 -21.23
N VAL A 164 21.23 29.25 -22.11
CA VAL A 164 20.85 29.13 -23.53
C VAL A 164 21.48 27.89 -24.17
N GLY A 165 20.87 27.40 -25.25
CA GLY A 165 21.44 26.32 -26.05
C GLY A 165 22.52 26.82 -27.01
N PRO A 166 23.34 25.91 -27.56
CA PRO A 166 24.43 26.25 -28.48
C PRO A 166 23.92 26.89 -29.78
N ASP A 167 22.65 26.64 -30.15
CA ASP A 167 21.98 27.21 -31.32
C ASP A 167 21.77 28.72 -31.21
N LEU A 168 21.53 29.25 -30.01
CA LEU A 168 21.24 30.67 -29.77
C LEU A 168 22.39 31.43 -29.10
N ALA A 169 23.39 30.73 -28.52
CA ALA A 169 24.49 31.37 -27.79
C ALA A 169 25.30 32.39 -28.62
N PRO A 170 25.70 32.11 -29.89
CA PRO A 170 26.45 33.08 -30.70
C PRO A 170 25.62 34.33 -30.98
N TRP A 171 24.35 34.17 -31.32
CA TRP A 171 23.42 35.27 -31.58
C TRP A 171 23.24 36.16 -30.35
N LEU A 172 22.99 35.54 -29.19
CA LEU A 172 22.80 36.28 -27.94
C LEU A 172 24.05 37.06 -27.55
N ARG A 173 25.23 36.46 -27.72
CA ARG A 173 26.53 37.11 -27.48
C ARG A 173 26.72 38.32 -28.39
N THR A 174 26.47 38.19 -29.69
CA THR A 174 26.60 39.29 -30.64
C THR A 174 25.62 40.43 -30.33
N ARG A 175 24.39 40.11 -29.92
CA ARG A 175 23.36 41.12 -29.62
C ARG A 175 23.64 41.89 -28.33
N THR A 176 24.01 41.18 -27.27
CA THR A 176 24.11 41.75 -25.90
C THR A 176 25.52 42.19 -25.52
N GLY A 177 26.55 41.70 -26.23
CA GLY A 177 27.96 41.89 -25.86
C GLY A 177 28.41 41.09 -24.63
N LEU A 178 27.54 40.25 -24.05
CA LEU A 178 27.82 39.46 -22.86
C LEU A 178 28.88 38.36 -23.13
N PRO A 179 29.81 38.12 -22.18
CA PRO A 179 30.78 37.03 -22.31
C PRO A 179 30.11 35.66 -22.09
N ILE A 180 30.68 34.61 -22.69
CA ILE A 180 30.34 33.23 -22.32
C ILE A 180 31.08 32.91 -21.02
N LEU A 181 30.32 32.74 -19.93
CA LEU A 181 30.85 32.42 -18.60
C LEU A 181 31.16 30.93 -18.46
N PHE A 182 30.34 30.11 -19.11
CA PHE A 182 30.43 28.67 -19.06
C PHE A 182 29.80 28.07 -20.31
N ASP A 183 30.46 27.07 -20.88
CA ASP A 183 29.94 26.23 -21.96
C ASP A 183 30.21 24.78 -21.58
N TYR A 184 29.14 24.02 -21.34
CA TYR A 184 29.22 22.67 -20.80
C TYR A 184 30.06 21.74 -21.69
N ALA A 185 29.82 21.77 -23.00
CA ALA A 185 30.43 20.85 -23.97
C ALA A 185 31.95 21.07 -24.08
N SER A 186 32.41 22.31 -23.91
CA SER A 186 33.84 22.66 -23.97
C SER A 186 34.56 22.60 -22.62
N SER A 187 33.83 22.35 -21.52
CA SER A 187 34.37 22.34 -20.16
C SER A 187 34.82 20.94 -19.71
N ASP A 188 35.49 20.89 -18.57
CA ASP A 188 35.87 19.63 -17.91
C ASP A 188 34.66 18.79 -17.43
N TRP A 189 33.46 19.39 -17.34
CA TRP A 189 32.21 18.70 -16.99
C TRP A 189 31.77 17.70 -18.06
N ALA A 190 32.09 17.94 -19.35
CA ALA A 190 31.70 17.06 -20.45
C ALA A 190 32.25 15.62 -20.29
N SER A 191 33.38 15.48 -19.59
CA SER A 191 34.03 14.20 -19.30
C SER A 191 33.35 13.37 -18.21
N LEU A 192 32.50 13.99 -17.38
CA LEU A 192 31.82 13.33 -16.27
C LEU A 192 30.54 12.68 -16.75
N GLY A 193 30.21 11.47 -16.27
CA GLY A 193 28.85 10.93 -16.39
C GLY A 193 27.88 11.64 -15.44
N ALA A 194 26.56 11.48 -15.65
CA ALA A 194 25.54 12.22 -14.88
C ALA A 194 25.68 12.13 -13.35
N ILE A 195 25.93 10.93 -12.81
CA ILE A 195 26.16 10.75 -11.35
C ILE A 195 27.36 11.57 -10.88
N ALA A 196 28.49 11.50 -11.60
CA ALA A 196 29.70 12.23 -11.26
C ALA A 196 29.54 13.75 -11.41
N ALA A 197 28.76 14.20 -12.39
CA ALA A 197 28.41 15.61 -12.57
C ALA A 197 27.62 16.13 -11.35
N PHE A 198 26.61 15.41 -10.88
CA PHE A 198 25.86 15.83 -9.68
C PHE A 198 26.67 15.68 -8.38
N ASP A 199 27.54 14.66 -8.26
CA ASP A 199 28.45 14.54 -7.11
C ASP A 199 29.43 15.74 -7.07
N ARG A 200 29.90 16.24 -8.23
CA ARG A 200 30.69 17.47 -8.32
C ARG A 200 29.84 18.71 -8.03
N ALA A 201 28.62 18.80 -8.56
CA ALA A 201 27.72 19.92 -8.27
C ALA A 201 27.44 20.06 -6.78
N LEU A 202 27.28 18.94 -6.07
CA LEU A 202 27.11 18.92 -4.62
C LEU A 202 28.32 19.49 -3.87
N GLN A 203 29.53 19.33 -4.42
CA GLN A 203 30.76 19.89 -3.86
C GLN A 203 30.95 21.38 -4.24
N ASP A 204 30.74 21.72 -5.50
CA ASP A 204 31.15 23.01 -6.07
C ASP A 204 30.04 24.08 -6.08
N LEU A 205 28.77 23.65 -6.15
CA LEU A 205 27.60 24.53 -6.35
C LEU A 205 26.72 24.63 -5.11
N TYR A 206 26.42 23.50 -4.43
CA TYR A 206 25.56 23.48 -3.24
C TYR A 206 25.98 24.43 -2.12
N PRO A 207 27.28 24.62 -1.79
CA PRO A 207 27.69 25.56 -0.73
C PRO A 207 27.25 27.01 -0.96
N SER A 208 26.94 27.38 -2.20
CA SER A 208 26.43 28.70 -2.60
C SER A 208 24.94 28.72 -2.98
N SER A 209 24.26 27.58 -2.86
CA SER A 209 22.83 27.45 -3.12
C SER A 209 21.97 27.83 -1.92
N ALA A 210 20.66 28.01 -2.13
CA ALA A 210 19.70 28.13 -1.05
C ALA A 210 19.77 26.92 -0.11
N THR A 211 19.85 27.18 1.20
CA THR A 211 19.91 26.11 2.21
C THR A 211 18.53 25.69 2.73
N THR A 212 17.48 26.36 2.26
CA THR A 212 16.07 26.15 2.62
C THR A 212 15.24 25.55 1.48
N LEU A 213 15.82 25.32 0.30
CA LEU A 213 15.13 24.81 -0.88
C LEU A 213 15.99 23.75 -1.58
N LEU A 214 15.35 22.71 -2.07
CA LEU A 214 15.91 21.72 -2.98
C LEU A 214 14.96 21.56 -4.17
N ALA A 215 15.44 21.13 -5.32
CA ALA A 215 14.58 20.79 -6.44
C ALA A 215 14.96 19.47 -7.09
N ILE A 216 13.94 18.68 -7.44
CA ILE A 216 14.04 17.55 -8.36
C ILE A 216 13.31 17.94 -9.64
N LEU A 217 13.99 17.93 -10.78
CA LEU A 217 13.42 18.49 -12.00
C LEU A 217 13.94 17.77 -13.26
N PRO A 218 13.08 17.10 -14.05
CA PRO A 218 13.48 16.59 -15.35
C PRO A 218 14.10 17.73 -16.19
N PRO A 219 15.26 17.52 -16.86
CA PRO A 219 16.00 18.59 -17.49
C PRO A 219 15.22 19.44 -18.52
N ASP A 220 14.23 18.85 -19.19
CA ASP A 220 13.39 19.49 -20.19
C ASP A 220 12.29 20.41 -19.61
N ARG A 221 12.04 20.33 -18.30
CA ARG A 221 11.05 21.18 -17.62
C ARG A 221 11.63 22.58 -17.43
N TRP A 222 11.00 23.57 -18.07
CA TRP A 222 11.50 24.94 -18.14
C TRP A 222 10.71 25.92 -17.27
N ALA A 223 9.43 25.65 -16.99
CA ALA A 223 8.49 26.64 -16.46
C ALA A 223 8.91 27.21 -15.09
N ILE A 224 9.29 26.35 -14.13
CA ILE A 224 9.73 26.78 -12.79
C ILE A 224 11.14 27.41 -12.75
N ARG A 225 11.91 27.37 -13.84
CA ARG A 225 13.34 27.74 -13.80
C ARG A 225 13.56 29.23 -13.51
N ASP A 226 12.57 30.09 -13.76
CA ASP A 226 12.60 31.49 -13.32
C ASP A 226 12.79 31.57 -11.80
N TYR A 227 12.01 30.79 -11.05
CA TYR A 227 12.06 30.74 -9.60
C TYR A 227 13.32 30.04 -9.09
N LEU A 228 13.69 28.87 -9.65
CA LEU A 228 14.89 28.15 -9.22
C LEU A 228 16.17 28.98 -9.41
N ILE A 229 16.22 29.73 -10.52
CA ILE A 229 17.30 30.69 -10.75
C ILE A 229 17.17 31.82 -9.74
N ALA A 230 16.02 32.49 -9.62
CA ALA A 230 15.86 33.61 -8.69
C ALA A 230 16.28 33.26 -7.25
N THR A 231 15.92 32.08 -6.75
CA THR A 231 16.23 31.62 -5.39
C THR A 231 17.60 30.97 -5.24
N ARG A 232 18.32 30.68 -6.33
CA ARG A 232 19.57 29.89 -6.33
C ARG A 232 19.38 28.48 -5.74
N THR A 233 18.28 27.83 -6.08
CA THR A 233 17.98 26.47 -5.62
C THR A 233 18.95 25.45 -6.22
N PHE A 234 19.37 24.46 -5.42
CA PHE A 234 20.11 23.32 -5.94
C PHE A 234 19.15 22.37 -6.68
N VAL A 235 19.48 22.01 -7.91
CA VAL A 235 18.62 21.22 -8.81
C VAL A 235 19.31 19.91 -9.14
N PHE A 236 18.59 18.79 -9.04
CA PHE A 236 19.09 17.49 -9.47
C PHE A 236 18.01 16.66 -10.15
N TYR A 237 18.42 15.64 -10.89
CA TYR A 237 17.48 14.68 -11.45
C TYR A 237 18.11 13.31 -11.67
N PHE A 238 17.43 12.29 -11.17
CA PHE A 238 17.65 10.89 -11.52
C PHE A 238 16.29 10.20 -11.64
N PRO A 239 16.15 9.17 -12.48
CA PRO A 239 15.02 8.25 -12.39
C PRO A 239 14.88 7.70 -10.96
N GLN A 240 13.64 7.40 -10.55
CA GLN A 240 13.32 6.89 -9.22
C GLN A 240 12.69 5.49 -9.31
N GLY A 241 12.47 4.84 -8.17
CA GLY A 241 11.76 3.56 -8.12
C GLY A 241 12.32 2.49 -9.06
N ALA A 242 11.43 1.80 -9.78
CA ALA A 242 11.74 0.74 -10.72
C ALA A 242 12.47 1.22 -11.98
N LEU A 243 12.42 2.53 -12.28
CA LEU A 243 13.19 3.13 -13.38
C LEU A 243 14.64 3.43 -12.99
N ALA A 244 14.97 3.43 -11.69
CA ALA A 244 16.30 3.76 -11.19
C ALA A 244 17.23 2.54 -11.15
N THR A 245 18.48 2.73 -11.54
CA THR A 245 19.56 1.82 -11.18
C THR A 245 19.91 1.94 -9.68
N PRO A 246 20.52 0.92 -9.06
CA PRO A 246 20.99 1.02 -7.68
C PRO A 246 21.95 2.19 -7.44
N PHE A 247 22.73 2.58 -8.45
CA PHE A 247 23.69 3.69 -8.36
C PHE A 247 22.99 5.06 -8.36
N GLU A 248 21.94 5.23 -9.17
CA GLU A 248 21.11 6.45 -9.20
C GLU A 248 20.30 6.62 -7.91
N ALA A 249 19.73 5.52 -7.39
CA ALA A 249 19.06 5.54 -6.08
C ALA A 249 20.03 5.92 -4.96
N ALA A 250 21.26 5.40 -4.99
CA ALA A 250 22.31 5.77 -4.06
C ALA A 250 22.74 7.25 -4.22
N ALA A 251 22.82 7.77 -5.45
CA ALA A 251 23.14 9.17 -5.73
C ALA A 251 22.06 10.12 -5.20
N THR A 252 20.78 9.79 -5.44
CA THR A 252 19.62 10.51 -4.88
C THR A 252 19.73 10.57 -3.36
N ARG A 253 19.97 9.43 -2.69
CA ARG A 253 20.14 9.40 -1.23
C ARG A 253 21.30 10.26 -0.74
N ARG A 254 22.45 10.29 -1.45
CA ARG A 254 23.58 11.17 -1.10
C ARG A 254 23.19 12.65 -1.11
N ILE A 255 22.47 13.09 -2.15
CA ILE A 255 22.00 14.48 -2.26
C ILE A 255 21.01 14.82 -1.14
N LEU A 256 20.02 13.96 -0.89
CA LEU A 256 19.05 14.16 0.18
C LEU A 256 19.73 14.18 1.57
N HIS A 257 20.77 13.38 1.77
CA HIS A 257 21.50 13.34 3.03
C HIS A 257 22.43 14.55 3.24
N ALA A 258 23.01 15.09 2.17
CA ALA A 258 23.90 16.25 2.24
C ALA A 258 23.15 17.59 2.45
N THR A 259 21.87 17.63 2.10
CA THR A 259 21.04 18.84 2.13
C THR A 259 20.26 18.99 3.44
N SER A 260 19.91 20.23 3.84
CA SER A 260 19.24 20.49 5.13
C SER A 260 17.96 19.66 5.33
N ARG A 261 17.64 19.28 6.57
CA ARG A 261 16.34 18.69 6.94
C ARG A 261 15.28 19.77 7.10
N GLY A 262 14.01 19.40 6.99
CA GLY A 262 12.85 20.28 7.17
C GLY A 262 12.55 21.18 5.98
N ILE A 263 13.19 20.97 4.83
CA ILE A 263 13.03 21.81 3.63
C ILE A 263 12.09 21.16 2.60
N PRO A 264 11.36 21.95 1.78
CA PRO A 264 10.65 21.44 0.62
C PRO A 264 11.62 21.02 -0.49
N ILE A 265 11.19 20.01 -1.25
CA ILE A 265 11.75 19.63 -2.55
C ILE A 265 10.74 20.07 -3.62
N LEU A 266 11.10 21.07 -4.41
CA LEU A 266 10.26 21.61 -5.49
C LEU A 266 10.42 20.79 -6.76
N GLY A 267 9.32 20.65 -7.50
CA GLY A 267 9.28 19.95 -8.79
C GLY A 267 8.78 18.51 -8.65
N TRP A 268 8.91 17.74 -9.73
CA TRP A 268 8.42 16.37 -9.81
C TRP A 268 9.39 15.49 -10.60
N PHE A 269 8.97 14.27 -10.92
CA PHE A 269 9.76 13.32 -11.69
C PHE A 269 8.84 12.34 -12.43
N SER A 270 9.38 11.64 -13.43
CA SER A 270 8.63 10.64 -14.18
C SER A 270 8.17 9.51 -13.25
N SER A 271 6.87 9.26 -13.20
CA SER A 271 6.23 8.28 -12.31
C SER A 271 5.13 7.46 -13.00
N PRO A 272 5.41 6.83 -14.17
CA PRO A 272 4.40 6.19 -15.01
C PRO A 272 3.69 5.00 -14.34
N THR A 273 4.26 4.48 -13.25
CA THR A 273 3.77 3.26 -12.59
C THR A 273 3.50 3.45 -11.10
N LEU A 274 3.55 4.68 -10.59
CA LEU A 274 3.47 5.04 -9.16
C LEU A 274 4.62 4.46 -8.28
N THR A 275 5.49 3.57 -8.80
CA THR A 275 6.68 3.09 -8.07
C THR A 275 7.61 4.20 -7.70
N GLU A 276 7.78 5.09 -8.65
CA GLU A 276 8.77 6.15 -8.62
C GLU A 276 8.37 7.12 -7.51
N GLU A 277 7.07 7.45 -7.46
CA GLU A 277 6.47 8.34 -6.47
C GLU A 277 6.65 7.77 -5.06
N ASN A 278 6.13 6.56 -4.83
CA ASN A 278 6.19 5.92 -3.53
C ASN A 278 7.65 5.78 -3.04
N SER A 279 8.58 5.39 -3.93
CA SER A 279 10.00 5.25 -3.59
C SER A 279 10.64 6.59 -3.20
N PHE A 280 10.45 7.64 -4.01
CA PHE A 280 11.08 8.92 -3.75
C PHE A 280 10.51 9.62 -2.53
N VAL A 281 9.19 9.61 -2.34
CA VAL A 281 8.54 10.23 -1.17
C VAL A 281 8.94 9.50 0.11
N GLN A 282 9.09 8.16 0.10
CA GLN A 282 9.68 7.41 1.21
C GLN A 282 11.11 7.88 1.54
N LEU A 283 11.98 8.01 0.53
CA LEU A 283 13.36 8.47 0.71
C LEU A 283 13.43 9.91 1.23
N ALA A 284 12.63 10.82 0.68
CA ALA A 284 12.56 12.22 1.10
C ALA A 284 12.06 12.34 2.54
N SER A 285 11.00 11.61 2.91
CA SER A 285 10.43 11.59 4.25
C SER A 285 11.45 11.09 5.29
N GLY A 286 12.18 10.01 4.99
CA GLY A 286 13.27 9.51 5.84
C GLY A 286 14.42 10.49 6.04
N GLU A 287 14.66 11.37 5.07
CA GLU A 287 15.61 12.48 5.15
C GLU A 287 15.01 13.80 5.68
N GLY A 288 13.79 13.72 6.24
CA GLY A 288 13.10 14.81 6.91
C GLY A 288 12.66 15.92 5.96
N LYS A 289 12.39 15.59 4.70
CA LYS A 289 12.00 16.52 3.63
C LYS A 289 10.62 16.15 3.11
N PHE A 290 9.97 17.10 2.45
CA PHE A 290 8.64 16.94 1.87
C PHE A 290 8.64 17.47 0.43
N VAL A 291 7.80 16.89 -0.43
CA VAL A 291 7.78 17.17 -1.86
C VAL A 291 6.64 18.14 -2.19
N VAL A 292 6.87 19.04 -3.15
CA VAL A 292 5.86 19.97 -3.67
C VAL A 292 5.95 19.94 -5.19
N GLY A 293 4.95 19.32 -5.85
CA GLY A 293 4.83 19.35 -7.30
C GLY A 293 4.54 20.76 -7.78
N VAL A 294 5.41 21.34 -8.62
CA VAL A 294 5.30 22.72 -9.12
C VAL A 294 6.18 22.95 -10.37
N GLN A 295 6.52 21.88 -11.10
CA GLN A 295 7.51 21.95 -12.18
C GLN A 295 7.01 22.68 -13.44
N ASP A 296 5.69 22.69 -13.64
CA ASP A 296 5.01 23.17 -14.84
C ASP A 296 4.26 24.50 -14.58
N VAL A 297 4.48 25.14 -13.43
CA VAL A 297 3.91 26.46 -13.07
C VAL A 297 4.88 27.60 -13.41
N PRO A 298 4.63 28.37 -14.50
CA PRO A 298 5.48 29.49 -14.87
C PRO A 298 5.26 30.72 -13.99
N ASN A 299 6.19 31.69 -14.09
CA ASN A 299 6.10 32.99 -13.40
C ASN A 299 6.04 32.86 -11.87
N LEU A 300 6.56 31.78 -11.30
CA LEU A 300 6.49 31.55 -9.87
C LEU A 300 7.28 32.62 -9.09
N SER A 301 8.33 33.20 -9.71
CA SER A 301 9.04 34.38 -9.17
C SER A 301 8.14 35.63 -9.05
N VAL A 302 7.10 35.75 -9.88
CA VAL A 302 6.11 36.82 -9.83
C VAL A 302 5.01 36.50 -8.82
N LEU A 303 4.43 35.28 -8.91
CA LEU A 303 3.33 34.87 -8.04
C LEU A 303 3.72 34.94 -6.55
N THR A 304 4.92 34.47 -6.22
CA THR A 304 5.47 34.50 -4.85
C THR A 304 5.60 35.92 -4.30
N ALA A 305 5.70 36.96 -5.15
CA ALA A 305 5.88 38.34 -4.73
C ALA A 305 4.58 39.03 -4.28
N LEU A 306 3.42 38.41 -4.54
CA LEU A 306 2.09 38.98 -4.32
C LEU A 306 1.37 38.27 -3.18
N GLY A 307 0.52 38.99 -2.44
CA GLY A 307 -0.44 38.38 -1.51
C GLY A 307 0.12 37.60 -0.31
N ARG A 308 1.42 37.71 -0.02
CA ARG A 308 2.04 37.07 1.17
C ARG A 308 1.57 37.72 2.48
N ASN A 309 1.67 36.95 3.58
CA ASN A 309 1.31 37.35 4.94
C ASN A 309 -0.18 37.69 5.16
N ALA A 310 -1.05 37.44 4.17
CA ALA A 310 -2.48 37.52 4.33
C ALA A 310 -3.03 36.19 4.88
N THR A 311 -3.79 36.25 5.97
CA THR A 311 -4.69 35.16 6.35
C THR A 311 -5.89 35.21 5.43
N ARG A 312 -6.18 34.10 4.79
CA ARG A 312 -7.36 33.91 3.95
C ARG A 312 -8.42 33.19 4.76
N HIS A 313 -9.67 33.42 4.40
CA HIS A 313 -10.80 32.67 4.94
C HIS A 313 -11.55 32.06 3.78
N GLN A 314 -11.84 30.77 3.88
CA GLN A 314 -12.67 30.11 2.87
C GLN A 314 -14.14 30.51 3.06
N ALA A 315 -14.95 30.37 2.00
CA ALA A 315 -16.36 30.69 2.07
C ALA A 315 -17.05 29.81 3.12
N SER A 316 -17.75 30.43 4.08
CA SER A 316 -18.54 29.67 5.04
C SER A 316 -19.76 29.06 4.35
N SER A 317 -20.06 27.80 4.66
CA SER A 317 -21.30 27.15 4.23
C SER A 317 -22.55 27.87 4.77
N GLY A 318 -22.42 28.66 5.85
CA GLY A 318 -23.51 29.41 6.50
C GLY A 318 -24.60 28.53 7.12
N SER A 319 -24.50 27.21 6.99
CA SER A 319 -25.50 26.24 7.43
C SER A 319 -25.37 25.90 8.92
N SER A 320 -26.51 25.79 9.61
CA SER A 320 -26.55 25.24 10.97
C SER A 320 -26.02 23.81 11.01
N PRO A 321 -25.40 23.36 12.12
CA PRO A 321 -24.93 21.99 12.27
C PRO A 321 -26.04 20.98 11.92
N LEU A 322 -25.73 20.04 11.03
CA LEU A 322 -26.68 18.98 10.66
C LEU A 322 -26.91 18.03 11.83
N LEU A 323 -28.14 17.55 11.97
CA LEU A 323 -28.51 16.52 12.93
C LEU A 323 -28.33 15.13 12.32
N LEU A 324 -27.81 14.20 13.12
CA LEU A 324 -27.59 12.83 12.69
C LEU A 324 -28.92 12.08 12.45
N GLU A 325 -29.09 11.58 11.24
CA GLU A 325 -30.18 10.72 10.81
C GLU A 325 -29.65 9.36 10.33
N ASN A 326 -30.54 8.39 10.14
CA ASN A 326 -30.20 7.07 9.59
C ASN A 326 -29.98 7.13 8.05
N LYS A 327 -28.92 7.83 7.63
CA LYS A 327 -28.56 8.11 6.22
C LYS A 327 -27.11 7.75 5.92
N THR A 328 -26.79 7.51 4.66
CA THR A 328 -25.40 7.49 4.17
C THR A 328 -24.98 8.91 3.82
N TYR A 329 -24.01 9.42 4.57
CA TYR A 329 -23.38 10.71 4.33
C TYR A 329 -22.16 10.53 3.42
N VAL A 330 -22.09 11.30 2.34
CA VAL A 330 -21.03 11.20 1.33
C VAL A 330 -20.31 12.54 1.19
N VAL A 331 -18.98 12.52 1.21
CA VAL A 331 -18.15 13.63 0.72
C VAL A 331 -17.64 13.26 -0.67
N LEU A 332 -17.79 14.15 -1.65
CA LEU A 332 -17.11 14.05 -2.94
C LEU A 332 -15.81 14.83 -2.87
N ALA A 333 -14.68 14.15 -2.94
CA ALA A 333 -13.37 14.76 -2.79
C ALA A 333 -12.60 14.79 -4.12
N VAL A 334 -12.08 15.96 -4.46
CA VAL A 334 -11.12 16.19 -5.54
C VAL A 334 -9.70 16.10 -4.98
N PRO A 335 -8.91 15.09 -5.38
CA PRO A 335 -7.56 14.81 -4.85
C PRO A 335 -6.48 15.66 -5.54
N ASP A 336 -5.21 15.29 -5.34
CA ASP A 336 -4.02 15.79 -6.06
C ASP A 336 -3.68 17.29 -5.85
N GLY A 337 -4.34 17.97 -4.92
CA GLY A 337 -4.10 19.38 -4.63
C GLY A 337 -2.76 19.69 -3.98
N ASP A 338 -2.02 18.68 -3.51
CA ASP A 338 -0.65 18.82 -3.00
C ASP A 338 0.32 19.21 -4.14
N ASN A 339 -0.04 18.82 -5.37
CA ASN A 339 0.59 19.20 -6.60
C ASN A 339 0.03 20.54 -7.12
N ILE A 340 0.86 21.58 -7.08
CA ILE A 340 0.51 22.90 -7.58
C ILE A 340 0.35 22.90 -9.12
N ASP A 341 1.01 21.97 -9.84
CA ASP A 341 0.77 21.79 -11.27
C ASP A 341 -0.68 21.35 -11.54
N PHE A 342 -1.26 20.52 -10.67
CA PHE A 342 -2.68 20.16 -10.73
C PHE A 342 -3.58 21.37 -10.45
N ALA A 343 -3.29 22.12 -9.38
CA ALA A 343 -4.07 23.30 -8.99
C ALA A 343 -4.06 24.41 -10.06
N ALA A 344 -2.93 24.61 -10.74
CA ALA A 344 -2.78 25.58 -11.83
C ALA A 344 -3.34 25.07 -13.18
N GLY A 345 -3.43 23.75 -13.35
CA GLY A 345 -3.86 23.10 -14.57
C GLY A 345 -5.24 22.45 -14.47
N ARG A 346 -5.26 21.12 -14.30
CA ARG A 346 -6.47 20.30 -14.35
C ARG A 346 -7.55 20.77 -13.37
N MET A 347 -7.18 21.25 -12.19
CA MET A 347 -8.15 21.79 -11.25
C MET A 347 -8.92 22.98 -11.82
N GLN A 348 -8.28 23.88 -12.59
CA GLN A 348 -8.95 25.03 -13.21
C GLN A 348 -10.01 24.60 -14.23
N GLU A 349 -9.77 23.50 -14.96
CA GLU A 349 -10.74 22.92 -15.89
C GLU A 349 -11.97 22.43 -15.12
N LEU A 350 -11.77 21.61 -14.08
CA LEU A 350 -12.84 21.10 -13.22
C LEU A 350 -13.58 22.25 -12.51
N TRP A 351 -12.83 23.26 -12.05
CA TRP A 351 -13.36 24.45 -11.40
C TRP A 351 -14.35 25.18 -12.34
N SER A 352 -14.13 25.12 -13.65
CA SER A 352 -15.02 25.77 -14.62
C SER A 352 -16.27 24.96 -15.00
N GLU A 353 -16.43 23.72 -14.52
CA GLU A 353 -17.53 22.86 -14.92
C GLU A 353 -18.90 23.33 -14.35
N PRO A 354 -19.99 23.26 -15.15
CA PRO A 354 -21.31 23.74 -14.72
C PRO A 354 -21.91 23.00 -13.51
N VAL A 355 -21.47 21.76 -13.24
CA VAL A 355 -21.96 20.97 -12.10
C VAL A 355 -21.43 21.49 -10.76
N ARG A 356 -20.31 22.23 -10.76
CA ARG A 356 -19.81 22.91 -9.56
C ARG A 356 -20.85 23.92 -9.08
N GLY A 357 -21.11 23.93 -7.76
CA GLY A 357 -22.16 24.76 -7.18
C GLY A 357 -23.58 24.16 -7.27
N THR A 358 -23.73 22.94 -7.81
CA THR A 358 -25.00 22.18 -7.75
C THR A 358 -24.99 21.08 -6.69
N ILE A 359 -23.80 20.64 -6.26
CA ILE A 359 -23.58 19.67 -5.18
C ILE A 359 -22.30 20.03 -4.40
N PRO A 360 -22.19 19.61 -3.12
CA PRO A 360 -20.97 19.80 -2.33
C PRO A 360 -19.75 19.07 -2.90
N PHE A 361 -18.62 19.76 -2.93
CA PHE A 361 -17.31 19.20 -3.22
C PHE A 361 -16.27 19.62 -2.18
N ALA A 362 -15.41 18.67 -1.79
CA ALA A 362 -14.20 18.91 -1.03
C ALA A 362 -13.02 19.01 -1.99
N TRP A 363 -12.32 20.13 -1.97
CA TRP A 363 -11.19 20.42 -2.86
C TRP A 363 -9.89 20.33 -2.06
N SER A 364 -9.06 19.34 -2.32
CA SER A 364 -7.72 19.31 -1.74
C SER A 364 -6.86 20.43 -2.36
N LEU A 365 -6.07 21.12 -1.54
CA LEU A 365 -5.12 22.15 -1.96
C LEU A 365 -3.87 22.15 -1.08
N ASN A 366 -2.74 22.50 -1.66
CA ASN A 366 -1.50 22.70 -0.93
C ASN A 366 -1.56 24.04 -0.15
N PRO A 367 -1.53 24.04 1.19
CA PRO A 367 -1.63 25.26 1.98
C PRO A 367 -0.42 26.19 1.79
N LEU A 368 0.70 25.71 1.23
CA LEU A 368 1.83 26.56 0.82
C LEU A 368 1.48 27.54 -0.28
N LEU A 369 0.36 27.36 -1.01
CA LEU A 369 -0.11 28.36 -1.97
C LEU A 369 -0.26 29.75 -1.34
N SER A 370 -0.54 29.83 -0.02
CA SER A 370 -0.61 31.10 0.73
C SER A 370 0.69 31.92 0.75
N GLU A 371 1.83 31.33 0.39
CA GLU A 371 3.11 32.04 0.21
C GLU A 371 3.79 31.79 -1.15
N LEU A 372 3.64 30.59 -1.73
CA LEU A 372 4.33 30.17 -2.95
C LEU A 372 3.62 30.64 -4.23
N ALA A 373 2.28 30.64 -4.23
CA ALA A 373 1.50 31.19 -5.34
C ALA A 373 0.18 31.79 -4.83
N PRO A 374 0.21 32.86 -4.01
CA PRO A 374 -0.99 33.40 -3.39
C PRO A 374 -2.09 33.84 -4.37
N PRO A 375 -1.77 34.38 -5.57
CA PRO A 375 -2.78 34.63 -6.60
C PRO A 375 -3.59 33.42 -7.05
N LEU A 376 -2.98 32.23 -7.09
CA LEU A 376 -3.70 31.02 -7.45
C LEU A 376 -4.73 30.67 -6.38
N LEU A 377 -4.34 30.74 -5.11
CA LEU A 377 -5.24 30.52 -3.98
C LEU A 377 -6.38 31.55 -3.92
N ASP A 378 -6.04 32.83 -4.07
CA ASP A 378 -7.03 33.93 -4.03
C ASP A 378 -8.04 33.79 -5.17
N SER A 379 -7.63 33.36 -6.37
CA SER A 379 -8.55 33.16 -7.49
C SER A 379 -9.61 32.06 -7.23
N LEU A 380 -9.23 31.01 -6.50
CA LEU A 380 -10.14 29.94 -6.10
C LEU A 380 -11.06 30.42 -4.97
N TYR A 381 -10.52 31.13 -3.96
CA TYR A 381 -11.30 31.58 -2.81
C TYR A 381 -12.31 32.67 -3.19
N ASP A 382 -11.91 33.62 -4.04
CA ASP A 382 -12.77 34.72 -4.50
C ASP A 382 -13.96 34.23 -5.34
N THR A 383 -13.88 33.01 -5.90
CA THR A 383 -14.90 32.43 -6.79
C THR A 383 -15.58 31.17 -6.23
N ALA A 384 -15.24 30.76 -5.01
CA ALA A 384 -15.81 29.60 -4.35
C ALA A 384 -17.30 29.82 -4.01
N THR A 385 -18.10 28.77 -4.17
CA THR A 385 -19.51 28.76 -3.72
C THR A 385 -19.59 28.23 -2.29
N PRO A 386 -20.74 28.39 -1.58
CA PRO A 386 -20.95 27.74 -0.29
C PRO A 386 -20.93 26.20 -0.32
N LEU A 387 -20.87 25.60 -1.51
CA LEU A 387 -20.77 24.15 -1.73
C LEU A 387 -19.33 23.70 -2.02
N ASP A 388 -18.36 24.61 -2.00
CA ASP A 388 -16.94 24.31 -2.15
C ASP A 388 -16.25 24.47 -0.80
N GLN A 389 -15.66 23.40 -0.26
CA GLN A 389 -14.81 23.47 0.93
C GLN A 389 -13.40 23.01 0.59
N PHE A 390 -12.39 23.78 1.02
CA PHE A 390 -10.99 23.46 0.80
C PHE A 390 -10.40 22.72 1.99
N ILE A 391 -9.62 21.67 1.71
CA ILE A 391 -8.94 20.85 2.72
C ILE A 391 -7.44 20.81 2.42
N ALA A 392 -6.63 20.62 3.47
CA ALA A 392 -5.19 20.48 3.30
C ALA A 392 -4.88 19.15 2.60
N ALA A 393 -4.26 19.25 1.43
CA ALA A 393 -3.87 18.09 0.63
C ALA A 393 -2.76 17.26 1.31
N PRO A 394 -2.52 16.02 0.84
CA PRO A 394 -1.50 15.15 1.39
C PRO A 394 -0.09 15.78 1.48
N SER A 395 0.58 15.78 2.63
CA SER A 395 0.15 15.37 3.98
C SER A 395 0.18 16.56 4.94
N GLY A 396 -0.24 17.74 4.49
CA GLY A 396 -0.08 19.02 5.20
C GLY A 396 0.51 20.08 4.28
N ALA A 397 1.63 20.71 4.67
CA ALA A 397 2.32 21.70 3.82
C ALA A 397 3.10 21.10 2.64
N GLY A 398 2.91 19.83 2.32
CA GLY A 398 3.53 19.15 1.21
C GLY A 398 3.52 17.65 1.40
N TYR A 399 3.92 16.93 0.37
CA TYR A 399 3.78 15.49 0.32
C TYR A 399 4.89 14.80 1.12
N LEU A 400 4.50 14.15 2.21
CA LEU A 400 5.35 13.43 3.16
C LEU A 400 4.62 12.19 3.66
N TYR A 401 5.36 11.11 3.89
CA TYR A 401 4.87 9.86 4.47
C TYR A 401 5.14 9.84 5.98
N PRO A 402 4.10 9.98 6.85
CA PRO A 402 4.28 10.20 8.27
C PRO A 402 5.14 9.16 8.98
N ASP A 403 4.91 7.87 8.71
CA ASP A 403 5.63 6.79 9.39
C ASP A 403 7.06 6.55 8.86
N TYR A 404 7.43 7.22 7.77
CA TYR A 404 8.79 7.18 7.22
C TYR A 404 9.63 8.36 7.72
N ALA A 405 9.00 9.43 8.21
CA ALA A 405 9.69 10.52 8.87
C ALA A 405 10.11 10.11 10.29
N LYS A 406 11.29 10.56 10.73
CA LYS A 406 11.67 10.42 12.15
C LYS A 406 10.72 11.28 12.99
N SER A 407 10.47 10.88 14.23
CA SER A 407 9.55 11.58 15.14
C SER A 407 9.83 13.09 15.26
N GLU A 408 11.11 13.49 15.36
CA GLU A 408 11.52 14.90 15.39
C GLU A 408 11.28 15.65 14.08
N ASP A 409 11.45 14.99 12.93
CA ASP A 409 11.17 15.57 11.62
C ASP A 409 9.67 15.75 11.43
N LEU A 410 8.88 14.75 11.83
CA LEU A 410 7.43 14.78 11.76
C LEU A 410 6.86 15.89 12.64
N SER A 411 7.28 15.98 13.90
CA SER A 411 6.85 17.03 14.82
C SER A 411 7.19 18.44 14.29
N SER A 412 8.40 18.62 13.74
CA SER A 412 8.82 19.86 13.09
C SER A 412 7.96 20.16 11.86
N PHE A 413 7.71 19.18 10.99
CA PHE A 413 6.90 19.32 9.79
C PHE A 413 5.43 19.64 10.09
N VAL A 414 4.84 19.02 11.11
CA VAL A 414 3.48 19.31 11.56
C VAL A 414 3.38 20.74 12.10
N THR A 415 4.35 21.17 12.91
CA THR A 415 4.41 22.57 13.40
C THR A 415 4.52 23.56 12.26
N PHE A 416 5.38 23.27 11.27
CA PHE A 416 5.49 24.05 10.04
C PHE A 416 4.16 24.09 9.28
N SER A 417 3.51 22.93 9.11
CA SER A 417 2.23 22.81 8.41
C SER A 417 1.12 23.62 9.08
N LYS A 418 1.02 23.61 10.42
CA LYS A 418 -0.01 24.36 11.16
C LYS A 418 -0.03 25.84 10.81
N ARG A 419 1.15 26.46 10.60
CA ARG A 419 1.22 27.87 10.17
C ARG A 419 0.48 28.10 8.86
N TYR A 420 0.69 27.24 7.87
CA TYR A 420 0.12 27.40 6.53
C TYR A 420 -1.35 26.98 6.47
N LEU A 421 -1.74 25.95 7.23
CA LEU A 421 -3.15 25.58 7.39
C LEU A 421 -3.95 26.75 8.00
N ASN A 422 -3.43 27.39 9.05
CA ASN A 422 -4.06 28.58 9.62
C ASN A 422 -4.12 29.76 8.64
N ALA A 423 -3.05 29.99 7.85
CA ALA A 423 -3.01 31.10 6.89
C ALA A 423 -3.95 30.90 5.68
N SER A 424 -4.29 29.65 5.38
CA SER A 424 -5.21 29.25 4.30
C SER A 424 -6.58 28.83 4.80
N ASP A 425 -6.83 28.87 6.10
CA ASP A 425 -8.08 28.46 6.75
C ASP A 425 -8.50 27.01 6.49
N MET A 426 -7.53 26.09 6.31
CA MET A 426 -7.79 24.67 6.10
C MET A 426 -7.74 23.91 7.44
N ASP A 427 -8.86 23.32 7.86
CA ASP A 427 -9.02 22.66 9.15
C ASP A 427 -9.13 21.13 9.08
N VAL A 428 -9.42 20.57 7.90
CA VAL A 428 -9.35 19.14 7.58
C VAL A 428 -8.03 18.84 6.87
N VAL A 429 -7.37 17.77 7.29
CA VAL A 429 -6.11 17.32 6.68
C VAL A 429 -6.27 15.94 6.06
N TRP A 430 -5.82 15.81 4.82
CA TRP A 430 -5.64 14.52 4.17
C TRP A 430 -4.20 14.06 4.36
N LEU A 431 -4.01 12.82 4.78
CA LEU A 431 -2.70 12.19 4.87
C LEU A 431 -2.60 11.08 3.84
N LEU A 432 -1.44 10.98 3.21
CA LEU A 432 -0.98 9.81 2.48
C LEU A 432 0.23 9.21 3.21
N ASN A 433 0.35 7.90 3.17
CA ASN A 433 1.54 7.19 3.63
C ASN A 433 2.02 6.21 2.56
N ALA A 434 3.15 5.55 2.80
CA ALA A 434 3.72 4.64 1.82
C ALA A 434 2.74 3.52 1.44
N PHE A 435 2.49 3.38 0.13
CA PHE A 435 1.56 2.38 -0.39
C PHE A 435 2.11 0.96 -0.16
N THR A 436 1.43 0.18 0.67
CA THR A 436 1.58 -1.27 0.71
C THR A 436 0.42 -1.93 -0.01
N ALA A 437 0.60 -3.19 -0.44
CA ALA A 437 -0.36 -3.87 -1.28
C ALA A 437 -1.71 -4.23 -0.63
N SER A 438 -1.99 -3.85 0.62
CA SER A 438 -3.24 -4.24 1.29
C SER A 438 -3.87 -3.13 2.09
N GLU A 439 -3.13 -2.59 3.05
CA GLU A 439 -3.59 -1.49 3.90
C GLU A 439 -2.40 -0.61 4.18
N ILE A 440 -2.61 0.69 4.04
CA ILE A 440 -1.58 1.68 4.30
C ILE A 440 -1.57 1.93 5.81
N PRO A 441 -0.47 1.58 6.50
CA PRO A 441 -0.41 1.65 7.94
C PRO A 441 -0.31 3.10 8.39
N TYR A 442 -0.81 3.38 9.60
CA TYR A 442 -0.48 4.57 10.35
C TYR A 442 -0.20 4.18 11.79
N THR A 443 0.95 4.56 12.32
CA THR A 443 1.19 4.41 13.74
C THR A 443 0.35 5.42 14.53
N SER A 444 -0.15 5.01 15.70
CA SER A 444 -0.87 5.92 16.61
C SER A 444 -0.01 7.12 17.01
N ALA A 445 1.32 6.96 17.07
CA ALA A 445 2.25 8.04 17.36
C ALA A 445 2.27 9.12 16.27
N SER A 446 2.33 8.71 15.00
CA SER A 446 2.29 9.64 13.86
C SER A 446 0.96 10.40 13.81
N LEU A 447 -0.17 9.70 13.98
CA LEU A 447 -1.48 10.35 13.99
C LEU A 447 -1.65 11.28 15.19
N ALA A 448 -1.20 10.89 16.39
CA ALA A 448 -1.21 11.75 17.57
C ALA A 448 -0.41 13.04 17.35
N ALA A 449 0.76 12.96 16.67
CA ALA A 449 1.55 14.15 16.34
C ALA A 449 0.76 15.14 15.46
N TYR A 450 0.02 14.65 14.46
CA TYR A 450 -0.89 15.50 13.66
C TYR A 450 -2.04 16.05 14.48
N VAL A 451 -2.67 15.24 15.33
CA VAL A 451 -3.79 15.67 16.18
C VAL A 451 -3.37 16.80 17.11
N ASP A 452 -2.26 16.64 17.83
CA ASP A 452 -1.78 17.66 18.77
C ASP A 452 -1.27 18.92 18.08
N GLY A 453 -0.49 18.73 17.00
CA GLY A 453 0.15 19.84 16.30
C GLY A 453 -0.78 20.63 15.39
N LEU A 454 -1.72 19.96 14.69
CA LEU A 454 -2.66 20.63 13.80
C LEU A 454 -3.99 21.00 14.47
N ARG A 455 -4.44 20.19 15.44
CA ARG A 455 -5.80 20.22 16.00
C ARG A 455 -6.87 20.25 14.90
N PRO A 456 -6.86 19.28 13.96
CA PRO A 456 -7.73 19.32 12.79
C PRO A 456 -9.17 18.99 13.18
N ASN A 457 -10.12 19.51 12.40
CA ASN A 457 -11.53 19.14 12.51
C ASN A 457 -11.76 17.69 12.07
N GLY A 458 -10.93 17.16 11.19
CA GLY A 458 -10.91 15.75 10.86
C GLY A 458 -9.67 15.36 10.06
N ILE A 459 -9.34 14.08 10.08
CA ILE A 459 -8.24 13.50 9.33
C ILE A 459 -8.81 12.50 8.32
N VAL A 460 -8.42 12.64 7.06
CA VAL A 460 -8.71 11.68 6.00
C VAL A 460 -7.45 10.92 5.67
N LEU A 461 -7.55 9.60 5.53
CA LEU A 461 -6.41 8.74 5.24
C LEU A 461 -6.54 8.09 3.86
N ASP A 462 -5.46 8.21 3.10
CA ASP A 462 -5.16 7.58 1.82
C ASP A 462 -6.29 7.57 0.79
N TYR A 463 -6.22 6.61 -0.14
CA TYR A 463 -7.23 6.22 -1.12
C TYR A 463 -7.39 4.70 -1.00
N ASP A 464 -8.21 4.22 -0.06
CA ASP A 464 -8.41 2.77 0.08
C ASP A 464 -9.28 2.25 -1.07
N ASP A 465 -8.92 1.05 -1.54
CA ASP A 465 -9.72 0.33 -2.52
C ASP A 465 -10.97 -0.31 -1.92
N GLN A 466 -10.93 -0.64 -0.64
CA GLN A 466 -12.10 -1.16 0.05
C GLN A 466 -13.02 0.01 0.47
N PRO A 467 -14.34 -0.10 0.22
CA PRO A 467 -15.29 0.90 0.66
C PRO A 467 -15.49 0.78 2.17
N ARG A 468 -14.90 1.71 2.92
CA ARG A 468 -14.84 1.60 4.38
C ARG A 468 -15.86 2.47 5.11
N THR A 469 -17.14 2.15 4.98
CA THR A 469 -18.24 3.01 5.49
C THR A 469 -18.37 3.10 7.02
N ARG A 470 -17.64 2.27 7.76
CA ARG A 470 -17.52 2.25 9.24
C ARG A 470 -16.08 2.13 9.73
N ASP A 471 -15.09 2.47 8.89
CA ASP A 471 -13.69 2.54 9.32
C ASP A 471 -13.35 3.98 9.69
N ALA A 472 -13.89 4.35 10.84
CA ALA A 472 -13.68 5.63 11.44
C ALA A 472 -13.42 5.43 12.93
N TRP A 473 -12.52 6.23 13.47
CA TRP A 473 -12.20 6.26 14.89
C TRP A 473 -11.93 7.68 15.35
N VAL A 474 -11.77 7.85 16.65
CA VAL A 474 -11.26 9.10 17.22
C VAL A 474 -9.82 8.88 17.61
N GLN A 475 -8.91 9.63 16.99
CA GLN A 475 -7.51 9.65 17.38
C GLN A 475 -7.34 10.67 18.50
N ALA A 476 -6.78 10.23 19.62
CA ALA A 476 -6.33 11.11 20.68
C ALA A 476 -4.84 11.44 20.53
N GLY A 477 -4.51 12.71 20.73
CA GLY A 477 -3.18 13.17 21.11
C GLY A 477 -3.10 13.41 22.62
N GLU A 478 -2.05 14.07 23.08
CA GLU A 478 -1.87 14.49 24.46
C GLU A 478 -2.85 15.61 24.86
N GLN A 479 -3.17 16.53 23.94
CA GLN A 479 -3.96 17.72 24.24
C GLN A 479 -5.23 17.86 23.39
N ALA A 480 -5.27 17.22 22.22
CA ALA A 480 -6.36 17.31 21.27
C ALA A 480 -6.88 15.93 20.84
N VAL A 481 -8.03 15.91 20.19
CA VAL A 481 -8.62 14.72 19.60
C VAL A 481 -9.19 15.08 18.22
N ALA A 482 -9.11 14.16 17.27
CA ALA A 482 -9.73 14.34 15.96
C ALA A 482 -10.36 13.04 15.45
N PRO A 483 -11.56 13.12 14.82
CA PRO A 483 -12.09 11.99 14.08
C PRO A 483 -11.22 11.69 12.85
N VAL A 484 -11.06 10.41 12.57
CA VAL A 484 -10.28 9.90 11.45
C VAL A 484 -11.16 9.00 10.59
N VAL A 485 -11.04 9.11 9.26
CA VAL A 485 -11.74 8.27 8.29
C VAL A 485 -10.81 7.85 7.17
N ARG A 486 -10.98 6.64 6.64
CA ARG A 486 -10.33 6.24 5.38
C ARG A 486 -11.16 6.62 4.17
N SER A 487 -10.50 7.14 3.15
CA SER A 487 -11.10 7.44 1.85
C SER A 487 -11.38 6.17 1.06
N THR A 488 -12.44 6.20 0.25
CA THR A 488 -12.77 5.22 -0.80
C THR A 488 -12.59 5.86 -2.17
N HIS A 489 -12.04 5.15 -3.15
CA HIS A 489 -11.76 5.74 -4.46
C HIS A 489 -12.70 5.34 -5.62
N PHE A 490 -12.89 6.29 -6.52
CA PHE A 490 -13.50 6.15 -7.84
C PHE A 490 -12.42 6.39 -8.92
N TRP A 491 -11.68 5.33 -9.26
CA TRP A 491 -10.44 5.43 -10.05
C TRP A 491 -10.48 4.69 -11.40
N THR A 492 -11.16 3.56 -11.48
CA THR A 492 -11.16 2.70 -12.69
C THR A 492 -12.40 2.85 -13.54
N THR A 493 -13.51 2.28 -13.09
CA THR A 493 -14.76 2.24 -13.85
C THR A 493 -15.91 2.48 -12.89
N ARG A 494 -17.05 2.88 -13.46
CA ARG A 494 -18.30 3.01 -12.70
C ARG A 494 -18.69 1.66 -12.10
N GLU A 495 -18.54 0.57 -12.86
CA GLU A 495 -18.87 -0.78 -12.42
C GLU A 495 -18.00 -1.23 -11.23
N ASN A 496 -16.72 -0.87 -11.21
CA ASN A 496 -15.82 -1.16 -10.09
C ASN A 496 -16.25 -0.42 -8.81
N VAL A 497 -16.53 0.89 -8.90
CA VAL A 497 -16.99 1.66 -7.73
C VAL A 497 -18.38 1.21 -7.25
N LEU A 498 -19.27 0.81 -8.16
CA LEU A 498 -20.58 0.26 -7.78
C LEU A 498 -20.45 -1.14 -7.15
N GLY A 499 -19.60 -2.01 -7.71
CA GLY A 499 -19.36 -3.36 -7.19
C GLY A 499 -18.78 -3.33 -5.78
N LYS A 500 -17.78 -2.45 -5.55
CA LYS A 500 -17.21 -2.26 -4.21
C LYS A 500 -18.25 -1.69 -3.25
N LEU A 501 -18.92 -0.58 -3.59
CA LEU A 501 -19.90 0.05 -2.71
C LEU A 501 -21.05 -0.91 -2.42
N GLY A 502 -21.47 -1.72 -3.38
CA GLY A 502 -22.43 -2.80 -3.19
C GLY A 502 -22.02 -3.78 -2.07
N ALA A 503 -20.74 -4.14 -1.97
CA ALA A 503 -20.21 -5.03 -0.93
C ALA A 503 -20.21 -4.41 0.47
N ALA A 504 -20.04 -3.09 0.60
CA ALA A 504 -20.03 -2.39 1.89
C ALA A 504 -21.41 -1.90 2.34
N MET A 505 -22.24 -1.45 1.41
CA MET A 505 -23.53 -0.80 1.71
C MET A 505 -24.68 -1.78 1.98
N VAL A 506 -24.44 -3.09 1.96
CA VAL A 506 -25.43 -4.13 2.36
C VAL A 506 -26.00 -3.87 3.76
N THR A 507 -25.28 -3.14 4.61
CA THR A 507 -25.68 -2.79 5.98
C THR A 507 -26.35 -1.42 6.15
N ALA A 508 -26.60 -0.66 5.07
CA ALA A 508 -27.13 0.70 5.12
C ALA A 508 -28.51 0.83 5.83
N ASN A 509 -29.21 -0.29 6.08
CA ASN A 509 -30.46 -0.32 6.83
C ASN A 509 -30.28 -0.26 8.37
N GLN A 510 -29.05 -0.25 8.89
CA GLN A 510 -28.75 -0.44 10.32
C GLN A 510 -28.00 0.73 10.98
N GLY A 511 -28.18 1.95 10.48
CA GLY A 511 -27.55 3.14 11.00
C GLY A 511 -26.93 4.02 9.90
N PRO A 512 -26.53 5.25 10.25
CA PRO A 512 -25.75 6.13 9.43
C PRO A 512 -24.48 5.46 8.97
N GLN A 513 -24.01 5.91 7.81
CA GLN A 513 -22.79 5.44 7.18
C GLN A 513 -22.02 6.65 6.71
N PHE A 514 -20.70 6.58 6.74
CA PHE A 514 -19.82 7.69 6.41
C PHE A 514 -18.91 7.25 5.26
N LEU A 515 -19.11 7.85 4.09
CA LEU A 515 -18.36 7.54 2.88
C LEU A 515 -17.60 8.77 2.40
N TRP A 516 -16.28 8.77 2.55
CA TRP A 516 -15.42 9.72 1.87
C TRP A 516 -15.08 9.18 0.49
N LEU A 517 -15.64 9.77 -0.57
CA LEU A 517 -15.50 9.28 -1.94
C LEU A 517 -14.57 10.20 -2.76
N THR A 518 -13.38 9.70 -3.05
CA THR A 518 -12.39 10.41 -3.86
C THR A 518 -12.55 10.11 -5.34
N VAL A 519 -12.60 11.15 -6.15
CA VAL A 519 -12.77 11.05 -7.61
C VAL A 519 -11.41 11.21 -8.28
N TYR A 520 -10.94 10.22 -9.05
CA TYR A 520 -9.68 10.38 -9.77
C TYR A 520 -9.88 11.25 -11.02
N THR A 521 -9.53 12.52 -10.89
CA THR A 521 -9.94 13.57 -11.82
C THR A 521 -9.17 13.61 -13.15
N PHE A 522 -8.14 12.79 -13.31
CA PHE A 522 -7.49 12.58 -14.61
C PHE A 522 -8.26 11.61 -15.51
N ARG A 523 -9.24 10.88 -14.96
CA ARG A 523 -10.11 9.96 -15.71
C ARG A 523 -11.57 10.37 -15.71
N PHE A 524 -12.03 10.93 -14.60
CA PHE A 524 -13.41 11.34 -14.39
C PHE A 524 -13.51 12.84 -14.20
N ASP A 525 -14.63 13.42 -14.62
CA ASP A 525 -14.94 14.82 -14.35
C ASP A 525 -15.93 14.94 -13.16
N LEU A 526 -16.37 16.17 -12.85
CA LEU A 526 -17.33 16.37 -11.75
C LEU A 526 -18.73 15.85 -12.12
N GLN A 527 -19.06 15.80 -13.41
CA GLN A 527 -20.34 15.28 -13.89
C GLN A 527 -20.43 13.76 -13.71
N ASP A 528 -19.35 13.02 -13.92
CA ASP A 528 -19.23 11.60 -13.61
C ASP A 528 -19.46 11.33 -12.12
N ALA A 529 -18.88 12.17 -11.25
CA ALA A 529 -19.11 12.09 -9.81
C ALA A 529 -20.58 12.32 -9.45
N ARG A 530 -21.23 13.32 -10.05
CA ARG A 530 -22.68 13.57 -9.89
C ARG A 530 -23.51 12.38 -10.36
N ASN A 531 -23.21 11.83 -11.54
CA ASN A 531 -23.91 10.68 -12.11
C ASN A 531 -23.83 9.46 -11.18
N LEU A 532 -22.66 9.21 -10.58
CA LEU A 532 -22.48 8.15 -9.59
C LEU A 532 -23.34 8.37 -8.35
N VAL A 533 -23.37 9.60 -7.81
CA VAL A 533 -24.23 9.96 -6.67
C VAL A 533 -25.70 9.75 -6.98
N ASP A 534 -26.17 10.16 -8.16
CA ASP A 534 -27.57 9.98 -8.57
C ASP A 534 -27.95 8.49 -8.64
N LEU A 535 -27.06 7.65 -9.17
CA LEU A 535 -27.24 6.20 -9.17
C LEU A 535 -27.28 5.60 -7.76
N LEU A 536 -26.38 6.02 -6.87
CA LEU A 536 -26.36 5.57 -5.48
C LEU A 536 -27.62 6.03 -4.74
N SER A 537 -28.06 7.27 -4.96
CA SER A 537 -29.28 7.83 -4.38
C SER A 537 -30.52 7.01 -4.79
N ALA A 538 -30.60 6.61 -6.06
CA ALA A 538 -31.64 5.73 -6.57
C ALA A 538 -31.62 4.34 -5.89
N ARG A 539 -30.44 3.75 -5.68
CA ARG A 539 -30.29 2.44 -4.99
C ARG A 539 -30.65 2.50 -3.51
N LEU A 540 -30.43 3.63 -2.85
CA LEU A 540 -30.60 3.79 -1.41
C LEU A 540 -31.97 4.36 -1.02
N GLY A 541 -32.78 4.76 -2.00
CA GLY A 541 -34.15 5.24 -1.78
C GLY A 541 -34.20 6.57 -1.03
N GLY A 542 -33.34 7.53 -1.39
CA GLY A 542 -33.32 8.87 -0.77
C GLY A 542 -32.62 8.95 0.59
N ARG A 543 -31.95 7.87 1.02
CA ARG A 543 -31.15 7.85 2.25
C ARG A 543 -29.71 8.32 2.07
N LEU A 544 -29.34 8.79 0.89
CA LEU A 544 -28.02 9.35 0.61
C LEU A 544 -28.07 10.86 0.76
N GLN A 545 -27.09 11.43 1.46
CA GLN A 545 -26.92 12.87 1.58
C GLN A 545 -25.46 13.23 1.30
N VAL A 546 -25.23 14.02 0.26
CA VAL A 546 -23.90 14.61 0.00
C VAL A 546 -23.73 15.80 0.94
N VAL A 547 -22.59 15.87 1.62
CA VAL A 547 -22.29 16.87 2.65
C VAL A 547 -20.88 17.43 2.48
N LEU A 548 -20.62 18.59 3.06
CA LEU A 548 -19.30 19.17 3.15
C LEU A 548 -18.45 18.46 4.23
N PRO A 549 -17.11 18.48 4.13
CA PRO A 549 -16.20 17.91 5.15
C PRO A 549 -16.50 18.32 6.60
N ASP A 550 -16.79 19.60 6.87
CA ASP A 550 -17.10 20.08 8.22
C ASP A 550 -18.36 19.42 8.80
N GLN A 551 -19.42 19.36 8.01
CA GLN A 551 -20.68 18.69 8.31
C GLN A 551 -20.47 17.19 8.51
N PHE A 552 -19.67 16.56 7.64
CA PHE A 552 -19.36 15.14 7.69
C PHE A 552 -18.70 14.75 9.02
N PHE A 553 -17.65 15.45 9.44
CA PHE A 553 -16.98 15.17 10.71
C PHE A 553 -17.82 15.60 11.92
N GLY A 554 -18.69 16.61 11.79
CA GLY A 554 -19.68 16.95 12.81
C GLY A 554 -20.69 15.83 13.06
N LEU A 555 -21.24 15.25 11.98
CA LEU A 555 -22.15 14.11 12.02
C LEU A 555 -21.47 12.84 12.55
N MET A 556 -20.20 12.61 12.18
CA MET A 556 -19.43 11.46 12.66
C MET A 556 -19.23 11.49 14.17
N ARG A 557 -18.93 12.66 14.76
CA ARG A 557 -18.86 12.83 16.22
C ARG A 557 -20.18 12.44 16.89
N GLN A 558 -21.31 12.88 16.34
CA GLN A 558 -22.64 12.51 16.84
C GLN A 558 -22.88 10.99 16.75
N ASP A 559 -22.38 10.33 15.70
CA ASP A 559 -22.56 8.89 15.53
C ASP A 559 -21.77 8.05 16.56
N PHE A 560 -20.56 8.47 16.93
CA PHE A 560 -19.81 7.79 18.01
C PHE A 560 -20.58 7.78 19.32
N LEU A 561 -21.17 8.92 19.69
CA LEU A 561 -22.01 9.07 20.88
C LEU A 561 -23.22 8.13 20.84
N ARG A 562 -24.02 8.25 19.77
CA ARG A 562 -25.26 7.47 19.63
C ARG A 562 -24.98 5.97 19.55
N THR A 563 -23.97 5.55 18.78
CA THR A 563 -23.60 4.14 18.63
C THR A 563 -23.12 3.54 19.95
N ALA A 564 -22.33 4.27 20.74
CA ALA A 564 -21.86 3.80 22.04
C ALA A 564 -23.03 3.64 23.03
N GLN A 565 -23.98 4.58 23.05
CA GLN A 565 -25.18 4.51 23.88
C GLN A 565 -26.11 3.34 23.46
N ASP A 566 -26.35 3.18 22.16
CA ASP A 566 -27.15 2.08 21.62
C ASP A 566 -26.55 0.71 21.96
N ARG A 567 -25.22 0.59 21.80
CA ARG A 567 -24.53 -0.67 22.08
C ARG A 567 -24.50 -0.98 23.57
N LEU A 568 -24.33 0.02 24.44
CA LEU A 568 -24.41 -0.18 25.89
C LEU A 568 -25.79 -0.74 26.27
N ARG A 569 -26.88 -0.15 25.77
CA ARG A 569 -28.25 -0.63 26.01
C ARG A 569 -28.47 -2.07 25.56
N GLN A 570 -27.88 -2.46 24.42
CA GLN A 570 -27.96 -3.84 23.92
C GLN A 570 -27.25 -4.84 24.85
N VAL A 571 -26.03 -4.52 25.28
CA VAL A 571 -25.23 -5.39 26.17
C VAL A 571 -25.87 -5.49 27.55
N GLU A 572 -26.41 -4.39 28.09
CA GLU A 572 -27.12 -4.39 29.37
C GLU A 572 -28.43 -5.17 29.34
N ALA A 573 -29.09 -5.26 28.18
CA ALA A 573 -30.27 -6.09 28.01
C ALA A 573 -29.95 -7.60 28.02
N ASN A 574 -28.69 -8.00 27.83
CA ASN A 574 -28.26 -9.39 27.91
C ASN A 574 -27.81 -9.75 29.36
N PRO A 575 -28.58 -10.57 30.10
CA PRO A 575 -28.28 -10.86 31.51
C PRO A 575 -26.96 -11.63 31.70
N LEU A 576 -26.53 -12.41 30.70
CA LEU A 576 -25.27 -13.15 30.73
C LEU A 576 -24.08 -12.21 30.56
N GLU A 577 -24.13 -11.32 29.56
CA GLU A 577 -23.08 -10.33 29.31
C GLU A 577 -22.96 -9.34 30.47
N SER A 578 -24.09 -8.87 30.99
CA SER A 578 -24.11 -7.95 32.12
C SER A 578 -23.50 -8.55 33.40
N LEU A 579 -23.61 -9.88 33.57
CA LEU A 579 -23.01 -10.57 34.71
C LEU A 579 -21.52 -10.84 34.51
N LEU A 580 -21.12 -11.27 33.30
CA LEU A 580 -19.73 -11.63 32.98
C LEU A 580 -18.81 -10.41 32.85
N PHE A 581 -19.33 -9.26 32.40
CA PHE A 581 -18.53 -8.08 32.05
C PHE A 581 -18.87 -6.83 32.89
N GLY A 582 -19.36 -7.02 34.11
CA GLY A 582 -19.82 -5.92 34.97
C GLY A 582 -18.79 -4.80 35.22
N SER A 583 -17.50 -5.14 35.34
CA SER A 583 -16.42 -4.15 35.51
C SER A 583 -16.19 -3.31 34.25
N THR A 584 -16.17 -3.95 33.07
CA THR A 584 -16.08 -3.27 31.78
C THR A 584 -17.28 -2.35 31.57
N LEU A 585 -18.49 -2.81 31.87
CA LEU A 585 -19.71 -2.01 31.77
C LEU A 585 -19.69 -0.80 32.71
N ALA A 586 -19.18 -0.94 33.93
CA ALA A 586 -18.99 0.20 34.84
C ALA A 586 -18.03 1.25 34.24
N SER A 587 -16.91 0.82 33.66
CA SER A 587 -15.98 1.72 32.97
C SER A 587 -16.62 2.42 31.76
N VAL A 588 -17.40 1.69 30.95
CA VAL A 588 -18.11 2.25 29.80
C VAL A 588 -19.14 3.31 30.24
N ARG A 589 -19.89 3.06 31.32
CA ARG A 589 -20.84 4.04 31.87
C ARG A 589 -20.15 5.33 32.31
N THR A 590 -19.00 5.23 32.96
CA THR A 590 -18.22 6.42 33.35
C THR A 590 -17.81 7.21 32.11
N ARG A 591 -17.26 6.55 31.09
CA ARG A 591 -16.86 7.20 29.84
C ARG A 591 -18.03 7.90 29.13
N LEU A 592 -19.22 7.29 29.10
CA LEU A 592 -20.39 7.92 28.50
C LEU A 592 -20.92 9.12 29.31
N ARG A 593 -20.80 9.09 30.64
CA ARG A 593 -21.08 10.27 31.47
C ARG A 593 -20.10 11.39 31.20
N ASP A 594 -18.82 11.08 31.06
CA ASP A 594 -17.80 12.06 30.67
C ASP A 594 -18.10 12.64 29.29
N ALA A 595 -18.58 11.81 28.35
CA ALA A 595 -19.00 12.25 27.03
C ALA A 595 -20.16 13.25 27.08
N ASP A 596 -21.19 12.97 27.89
CA ASP A 596 -22.32 13.88 28.11
C ASP A 596 -21.88 15.19 28.77
N ALA A 597 -20.92 15.14 29.70
CA ALA A 597 -20.34 16.32 30.35
C ALA A 597 -19.54 17.19 29.37
N PHE A 598 -18.74 16.59 28.48
CA PHE A 598 -18.03 17.32 27.43
C PHE A 598 -18.98 17.96 26.41
N LEU A 599 -20.06 17.27 26.02
CA LEU A 599 -21.10 17.86 25.18
C LEU A 599 -21.75 19.08 25.84
N ALA A 600 -22.03 19.02 27.14
CA ALA A 600 -22.68 20.11 27.88
C ALA A 600 -21.84 21.40 27.91
N VAL A 601 -20.51 21.30 27.79
CA VAL A 601 -19.59 22.45 27.69
C VAL A 601 -19.19 22.80 26.25
N GLY A 602 -19.78 22.12 25.25
CA GLY A 602 -19.55 22.38 23.82
C GLY A 602 -18.32 21.68 23.21
N ASP A 603 -17.66 20.77 23.93
CA ASP A 603 -16.50 20.03 23.42
C ASP A 603 -16.93 18.71 22.76
N SER A 604 -17.46 18.82 21.54
CA SER A 604 -17.91 17.67 20.75
C SER A 604 -16.78 16.69 20.40
N GLY A 605 -15.53 17.16 20.35
CA GLY A 605 -14.37 16.32 20.07
C GLY A 605 -14.09 15.36 21.23
N ARG A 606 -13.91 15.89 22.45
CA ARG A 606 -13.66 15.05 23.64
C ARG A 606 -14.86 14.18 23.99
N ALA A 607 -16.07 14.67 23.73
CA ALA A 607 -17.28 13.85 23.84
C ALA A 607 -17.22 12.61 22.91
N ALA A 608 -16.84 12.82 21.65
CA ALA A 608 -16.68 11.73 20.70
C ALA A 608 -15.55 10.76 21.10
N ASP A 609 -14.42 11.25 21.61
CA ASP A 609 -13.32 10.39 22.12
C ASP A 609 -13.77 9.52 23.30
N ALA A 610 -14.43 10.12 24.29
CA ALA A 610 -14.94 9.39 25.45
C ALA A 610 -15.97 8.32 25.03
N ALA A 611 -16.88 8.67 24.12
CA ALA A 611 -17.83 7.72 23.55
C ALA A 611 -17.15 6.62 22.74
N PHE A 612 -16.16 6.96 21.91
CA PHE A 612 -15.40 6.01 21.11
C PHE A 612 -14.64 5.02 21.99
N ARG A 613 -13.93 5.48 23.02
CA ARG A 613 -13.27 4.61 24.01
C ARG A 613 -14.28 3.73 24.75
N GLY A 614 -15.48 4.24 25.04
CA GLY A 614 -16.59 3.43 25.57
C GLY A 614 -16.98 2.31 24.60
N LEU A 615 -17.12 2.64 23.32
CA LEU A 615 -17.42 1.69 22.25
C LEU A 615 -16.32 0.63 22.08
N GLU A 616 -15.04 0.98 22.21
CA GLU A 616 -13.94 0.02 22.20
C GLU A 616 -14.04 -0.99 23.36
N GLY A 617 -14.42 -0.52 24.56
CA GLY A 617 -14.69 -1.39 25.70
C GLY A 617 -15.82 -2.39 25.40
N LEU A 618 -16.90 -1.94 24.75
CA LEU A 618 -18.02 -2.79 24.32
C LEU A 618 -17.63 -3.75 23.18
N ARG A 619 -16.73 -3.36 22.27
CA ARG A 619 -16.16 -4.25 21.25
C ARG A 619 -15.29 -5.33 21.88
N GLY A 620 -14.54 -5.02 22.93
CA GLY A 620 -13.76 -6.00 23.70
C GLY A 620 -14.60 -7.10 24.34
N ILE A 621 -15.84 -6.78 24.74
CA ILE A 621 -16.82 -7.79 25.21
C ILE A 621 -17.14 -8.78 24.09
N ALA A 622 -17.50 -8.28 22.90
CA ALA A 622 -17.82 -9.12 21.74
C ALA A 622 -16.61 -9.97 21.29
N GLN A 623 -15.39 -9.45 21.38
CA GLN A 623 -14.16 -10.21 21.12
C GLN A 623 -13.97 -11.34 22.13
N THR A 624 -14.19 -11.07 23.41
CA THR A 624 -14.07 -12.07 24.48
C THR A 624 -15.11 -13.17 24.32
N GLU A 625 -16.35 -12.82 23.95
CA GLU A 625 -17.37 -13.79 23.58
C GLU A 625 -16.92 -14.66 22.42
N ALA A 626 -16.46 -14.06 21.32
CA ALA A 626 -15.98 -14.80 20.15
C ALA A 626 -14.84 -15.78 20.52
N LEU A 627 -13.94 -15.37 21.41
CA LEU A 627 -12.89 -16.23 21.94
C LEU A 627 -13.44 -17.35 22.83
N LEU A 628 -14.31 -17.05 23.79
CA LEU A 628 -14.93 -18.03 24.68
C LEU A 628 -15.76 -19.05 23.90
N LEU A 629 -16.46 -18.61 22.86
CA LEU A 629 -17.17 -19.48 21.91
C LEU A 629 -16.19 -20.35 21.14
N SER A 630 -15.09 -19.80 20.65
CA SER A 630 -14.05 -20.58 19.95
C SER A 630 -13.44 -21.64 20.86
N ILE A 631 -13.17 -21.30 22.12
CA ILE A 631 -12.70 -22.24 23.15
C ILE A 631 -13.79 -23.26 23.49
N GLY A 632 -15.05 -22.84 23.63
CA GLY A 632 -16.18 -23.72 23.89
C GLY A 632 -16.37 -24.73 22.77
N VAL A 633 -16.29 -24.29 21.52
CA VAL A 633 -16.32 -25.12 20.31
C VAL A 633 -15.13 -26.08 20.27
N LEU A 634 -13.93 -25.65 20.66
CA LEU A 634 -12.74 -26.50 20.80
C LEU A 634 -12.94 -27.60 21.86
N LEU A 635 -13.48 -27.24 23.04
CA LEU A 635 -13.77 -28.17 24.11
C LEU A 635 -14.87 -29.16 23.71
N LEU A 636 -15.91 -28.69 23.01
CA LEU A 636 -16.96 -29.53 22.46
C LEU A 636 -16.40 -30.48 21.40
N ALA A 637 -15.56 -30.00 20.49
CA ALA A 637 -14.90 -30.83 19.49
C ALA A 637 -13.97 -31.87 20.11
N GLY A 638 -13.18 -31.47 21.11
CA GLY A 638 -12.34 -32.37 21.90
C GLY A 638 -13.17 -33.42 22.66
N GLY A 639 -14.30 -33.00 23.23
CA GLY A 639 -15.28 -33.88 23.86
C GLY A 639 -15.90 -34.87 22.89
N VAL A 640 -16.42 -34.40 21.75
CA VAL A 640 -16.97 -35.26 20.68
C VAL A 640 -15.91 -36.22 20.15
N ALA A 641 -14.67 -35.77 19.94
CA ALA A 641 -13.56 -36.63 19.54
C ALA A 641 -13.25 -37.71 20.60
N PHE A 642 -13.22 -37.34 21.88
CA PHE A 642 -13.03 -38.26 23.00
C PHE A 642 -14.17 -39.29 23.12
N PHE A 643 -15.43 -38.87 22.94
CA PHE A 643 -16.59 -39.75 22.98
C PHE A 643 -16.73 -40.60 21.70
N ALA A 644 -16.34 -40.08 20.53
CA ALA A 644 -16.28 -40.84 19.29
C ALA A 644 -15.20 -41.93 19.35
N ASP A 645 -14.05 -41.65 19.98
CA ASP A 645 -12.99 -42.64 20.23
C ASP A 645 -13.45 -43.74 21.21
N ARG A 646 -14.20 -43.37 22.25
CA ARG A 646 -14.75 -44.33 23.24
C ARG A 646 -15.94 -45.16 22.75
N SER A 647 -16.77 -44.64 21.85
CA SER A 647 -17.94 -45.35 21.31
C SER A 647 -17.59 -46.32 20.17
N TRP A 648 -16.35 -46.27 19.68
CA TRP A 648 -15.83 -47.13 18.62
C TRP A 648 -15.30 -48.46 19.16
N ARG A 649 -16.09 -49.55 19.03
CA ARG A 649 -15.56 -50.91 19.23
C ARG A 649 -14.63 -51.29 18.06
N PRO A 650 -13.38 -51.72 18.31
CA PRO A 650 -12.42 -51.97 17.25
C PRO A 650 -12.73 -53.30 16.55
N LYS A 651 -13.20 -53.26 15.30
CA LYS A 651 -12.97 -54.35 14.35
C LYS A 651 -11.84 -53.94 13.41
N SER A 652 -10.67 -54.54 13.66
CA SER A 652 -9.44 -54.51 12.85
C SER A 652 -9.22 -53.22 12.05
N ARG A 653 -8.75 -52.16 12.70
CA ARG A 653 -8.23 -50.98 12.00
C ARG A 653 -6.79 -50.74 12.45
N SER A 654 -5.88 -50.62 11.49
CA SER A 654 -4.58 -49.99 11.72
C SER A 654 -4.86 -48.56 12.20
N GLN A 655 -4.72 -48.31 13.50
CA GLN A 655 -4.82 -46.96 14.06
C GLN A 655 -3.78 -46.09 13.36
N ARG A 656 -4.24 -45.14 12.53
CA ARG A 656 -3.40 -44.04 12.05
C ARG A 656 -3.28 -43.05 13.21
N THR A 657 -2.37 -43.30 14.13
CA THR A 657 -1.98 -42.33 15.16
C THR A 657 -1.27 -41.16 14.48
N VAL A 658 -1.71 -39.93 14.74
CA VAL A 658 -1.05 -38.71 14.25
C VAL A 658 0.36 -38.67 14.83
N ARG A 659 1.39 -38.63 13.98
CA ARG A 659 2.78 -38.59 14.46
C ARG A 659 3.17 -37.15 14.78
N PRO A 660 3.40 -36.80 16.06
CA PRO A 660 3.65 -35.42 16.47
C PRO A 660 4.90 -34.84 15.80
N GLN A 661 5.92 -35.67 15.58
CA GLN A 661 7.15 -35.26 14.90
C GLN A 661 6.92 -34.77 13.46
N LEU A 662 6.04 -35.44 12.70
CA LEU A 662 5.76 -35.07 11.31
C LEU A 662 4.90 -33.80 11.25
N LEU A 663 3.95 -33.68 12.16
CA LEU A 663 3.15 -32.47 12.33
C LEU A 663 4.04 -31.25 12.64
N LEU A 664 4.94 -31.38 13.62
CA LEU A 664 5.86 -30.31 14.02
C LEU A 664 6.80 -29.89 12.89
N PHE A 665 7.33 -30.85 12.12
CA PHE A 665 8.21 -30.54 10.98
C PHE A 665 7.47 -29.75 9.89
N ILE A 666 6.28 -30.22 9.48
CA ILE A 666 5.48 -29.52 8.47
C ILE A 666 5.09 -28.13 8.97
N ALA A 667 4.61 -28.02 10.22
CA ALA A 667 4.22 -26.75 10.80
C ALA A 667 5.39 -25.75 10.87
N ALA A 668 6.58 -26.18 11.28
CA ALA A 668 7.76 -25.31 11.35
C ALA A 668 8.23 -24.84 9.97
N VAL A 669 8.27 -25.71 8.95
CA VAL A 669 8.63 -25.30 7.58
C VAL A 669 7.62 -24.28 7.04
N VAL A 670 6.33 -24.57 7.20
CA VAL A 670 5.26 -23.69 6.70
C VAL A 670 5.27 -22.35 7.42
N ALA A 671 5.47 -22.33 8.75
CA ALA A 671 5.54 -21.10 9.52
C ALA A 671 6.71 -20.20 9.08
N ILE A 672 7.91 -20.77 8.93
CA ILE A 672 9.09 -20.01 8.45
C ILE A 672 8.90 -19.53 7.01
N LEU A 673 8.33 -20.36 6.13
CA LEU A 673 8.04 -19.94 4.76
C LEU A 673 7.00 -18.82 4.74
N PHE A 674 5.97 -18.89 5.58
CA PHE A 674 4.95 -17.85 5.66
C PHE A 674 5.50 -16.55 6.25
N PHE A 675 6.45 -16.60 7.20
CA PHE A 675 7.18 -15.41 7.65
C PHE A 675 7.98 -14.76 6.53
N THR A 676 8.75 -15.56 5.77
CA THR A 676 9.51 -15.02 4.63
C THR A 676 8.60 -14.44 3.55
N LEU A 677 7.42 -15.04 3.34
CA LEU A 677 6.38 -14.50 2.46
C LEU A 677 5.80 -13.19 3.01
N ARG A 678 5.48 -13.12 4.31
CA ARG A 678 4.95 -11.92 4.95
C ARG A 678 5.93 -10.75 4.81
N GLU A 679 7.21 -10.98 5.06
CA GLU A 679 8.26 -9.97 4.85
C GLU A 679 8.40 -9.54 3.39
N ALA A 680 8.35 -10.50 2.46
CA ALA A 680 8.33 -10.17 1.03
C ALA A 680 7.15 -9.25 0.70
N LEU A 681 5.96 -9.51 1.26
CA LEU A 681 4.76 -8.74 0.99
C LEU A 681 4.68 -7.41 1.77
N GLU A 682 5.32 -7.29 2.94
CA GLU A 682 5.28 -6.09 3.79
C GLU A 682 6.19 -4.97 3.28
N GLN A 683 7.33 -5.29 2.67
CA GLN A 683 8.26 -4.23 2.29
C GLN A 683 7.74 -3.31 1.19
N ASN A 684 7.17 -3.83 0.10
CA ASN A 684 6.52 -3.08 -0.98
C ASN A 684 5.91 -4.06 -2.02
N PHE A 685 4.93 -3.65 -2.82
CA PHE A 685 4.32 -4.51 -3.86
C PHE A 685 5.24 -4.86 -5.04
N TRP A 686 6.39 -4.18 -5.18
CA TRP A 686 7.42 -4.48 -6.19
C TRP A 686 8.16 -5.80 -5.97
N THR A 687 7.95 -6.46 -4.83
CA THR A 687 8.47 -7.80 -4.54
C THR A 687 7.62 -8.89 -5.20
N TYR A 688 6.46 -8.54 -5.74
CA TYR A 688 5.53 -9.51 -6.31
C TYR A 688 6.13 -10.29 -7.49
N PRO A 689 6.88 -9.65 -8.42
CA PRO A 689 7.67 -10.37 -9.41
C PRO A 689 8.68 -11.35 -8.80
N THR A 690 9.27 -11.07 -7.64
CA THR A 690 10.22 -12.00 -6.99
C THR A 690 9.48 -13.22 -6.43
N ILE A 691 8.27 -13.03 -5.88
CA ILE A 691 7.40 -14.14 -5.46
C ILE A 691 7.03 -15.02 -6.67
N LEU A 692 6.60 -14.40 -7.77
CA LEU A 692 6.24 -15.10 -9.02
C LEU A 692 7.44 -15.83 -9.63
N LEU A 693 8.61 -15.19 -9.64
CA LEU A 693 9.87 -15.79 -10.09
C LEU A 693 10.17 -17.05 -9.26
N GLY A 694 10.02 -16.98 -7.93
CA GLY A 694 10.20 -18.12 -7.04
C GLY A 694 9.36 -19.33 -7.42
N ILE A 695 8.11 -19.10 -7.82
CA ILE A 695 7.22 -20.16 -8.31
C ILE A 695 7.71 -20.70 -9.65
N ALA A 696 8.06 -19.82 -10.59
CA ALA A 696 8.52 -20.19 -11.93
C ALA A 696 9.81 -21.05 -11.90
N VAL A 697 10.75 -20.72 -11.01
CA VAL A 697 12.02 -21.45 -10.87
C VAL A 697 11.99 -22.54 -9.81
N SER A 698 10.83 -22.79 -9.16
CA SER A 698 10.71 -23.74 -8.06
C SER A 698 11.25 -25.14 -8.40
N GLY A 699 11.14 -25.58 -9.66
CA GLY A 699 11.68 -26.86 -10.14
C GLY A 699 13.17 -27.10 -9.87
N LEU A 700 13.96 -26.04 -9.62
CA LEU A 700 15.36 -26.12 -9.20
C LEU A 700 15.56 -26.80 -7.83
N TYR A 701 14.51 -26.98 -7.03
CA TYR A 701 14.60 -27.72 -5.76
C TYR A 701 15.05 -29.18 -5.99
N ARG A 702 14.65 -29.82 -7.10
CA ARG A 702 14.92 -31.24 -7.38
C ARG A 702 16.42 -31.55 -7.57
N PRO A 703 17.19 -30.84 -8.41
CA PRO A 703 18.62 -31.07 -8.51
C PRO A 703 19.34 -30.79 -7.18
N LEU A 704 18.98 -29.71 -6.47
CA LEU A 704 19.55 -29.39 -5.16
C LEU A 704 19.28 -30.51 -4.14
N ARG A 705 18.06 -31.05 -4.14
CA ARG A 705 17.65 -32.18 -3.31
C ARG A 705 18.50 -33.43 -3.55
N ARG A 706 18.78 -33.77 -4.82
CA ARG A 706 19.65 -34.91 -5.17
C ARG A 706 21.08 -34.71 -4.66
N VAL A 707 21.63 -33.50 -4.79
CA VAL A 707 22.97 -33.17 -4.28
C VAL A 707 23.02 -33.37 -2.76
N ILE A 708 22.01 -32.90 -2.03
CA ILE A 708 21.96 -33.04 -0.57
C ILE A 708 21.80 -34.51 -0.14
N ASP A 709 20.96 -35.29 -0.83
CA ASP A 709 20.82 -36.73 -0.54
C ASP A 709 22.13 -37.49 -0.81
N SER A 710 22.85 -37.17 -1.89
CA SER A 710 24.14 -37.79 -2.19
C SER A 710 25.22 -37.38 -1.19
N ALA A 711 25.22 -36.12 -0.73
CA ALA A 711 26.21 -35.60 0.20
C ALA A 711 25.98 -36.06 1.65
N TYR A 712 24.72 -36.22 2.05
CA TYR A 712 24.33 -36.56 3.44
C TYR A 712 23.25 -37.67 3.48
N PRO A 713 23.55 -38.91 3.06
CA PRO A 713 22.52 -39.95 2.88
C PRO A 713 21.60 -40.18 4.10
N ASP A 714 22.20 -40.22 5.30
CA ASP A 714 21.51 -40.48 6.57
C ASP A 714 21.02 -39.22 7.29
N ARG A 715 21.51 -38.04 6.90
CA ARG A 715 21.24 -36.74 7.56
C ARG A 715 20.66 -35.68 6.61
N ALA A 716 20.25 -36.07 5.41
CA ALA A 716 19.73 -35.15 4.40
C ALA A 716 18.58 -34.25 4.90
N PRO A 717 17.63 -34.70 5.74
CA PRO A 717 16.61 -33.80 6.29
C PRO A 717 17.17 -32.69 7.18
N ILE A 718 18.23 -32.98 7.95
CA ILE A 718 18.90 -31.99 8.82
C ILE A 718 19.67 -30.99 7.95
N ALA A 719 20.44 -31.48 6.98
CA ALA A 719 21.16 -30.61 6.04
C ALA A 719 20.20 -29.72 5.26
N ALA A 720 19.10 -30.27 4.74
CA ALA A 720 18.07 -29.54 4.04
C ALA A 720 17.38 -28.48 4.93
N ALA A 721 17.09 -28.80 6.18
CA ALA A 721 16.53 -27.85 7.15
C ALA A 721 17.49 -26.69 7.44
N LEU A 722 18.81 -26.96 7.58
CA LEU A 722 19.81 -25.90 7.75
C LEU A 722 19.92 -24.99 6.51
N VAL A 723 19.94 -25.56 5.30
CA VAL A 723 19.92 -24.78 4.06
C VAL A 723 18.68 -23.89 4.02
N PHE A 724 17.51 -24.44 4.34
CA PHE A 724 16.27 -23.66 4.37
C PHE A 724 16.32 -22.48 5.36
N LEU A 725 16.88 -22.66 6.55
CA LEU A 725 17.05 -21.58 7.53
C LEU A 725 17.94 -20.45 6.98
N VAL A 726 19.05 -20.78 6.34
CA VAL A 726 19.97 -19.78 5.74
C VAL A 726 19.27 -18.96 4.65
N LEU A 727 18.60 -19.64 3.73
CA LEU A 727 17.89 -18.97 2.64
C LEU A 727 16.71 -18.13 3.14
N SER A 728 16.05 -18.57 4.22
CA SER A 728 14.97 -17.82 4.87
C SER A 728 15.48 -16.55 5.54
N THR A 729 16.61 -16.62 6.27
CA THR A 729 17.25 -15.44 6.87
C THR A 729 17.66 -14.42 5.82
N LEU A 730 18.12 -14.87 4.65
CA LEU A 730 18.43 -13.97 3.53
C LEU A 730 17.16 -13.35 2.93
N ALA A 731 16.09 -14.13 2.76
CA ALA A 731 14.81 -13.63 2.23
C ALA A 731 14.15 -12.59 3.13
N ILE A 732 14.28 -12.76 4.44
CA ILE A 732 13.85 -11.78 5.45
C ILE A 732 14.60 -10.45 5.31
N ARG A 733 15.90 -10.51 5.00
CA ARG A 733 16.75 -9.32 4.87
C ARG A 733 16.61 -8.64 3.52
N THR A 734 16.37 -9.44 2.49
CA THR A 734 16.26 -9.01 1.10
C THR A 734 15.12 -9.75 0.44
N THR A 735 14.06 -9.04 0.10
CA THR A 735 12.86 -9.63 -0.50
C THR A 735 13.10 -10.23 -1.88
N ALA A 736 14.18 -9.83 -2.56
CA ALA A 736 14.72 -10.47 -3.76
C ALA A 736 15.11 -11.95 -3.55
N ALA A 737 15.38 -12.37 -2.32
CA ALA A 737 15.76 -13.74 -1.99
C ALA A 737 14.59 -14.66 -1.60
N PHE A 738 13.33 -14.19 -1.64
CA PHE A 738 12.16 -15.04 -1.44
C PHE A 738 12.15 -16.32 -2.34
N PRO A 739 12.52 -16.27 -3.64
CA PRO A 739 12.70 -17.47 -4.46
C PRO A 739 13.55 -18.56 -3.80
N LEU A 740 14.62 -18.16 -3.10
CA LEU A 740 15.55 -19.08 -2.46
C LEU A 740 14.92 -19.71 -1.22
N ALA A 741 14.17 -18.94 -0.42
CA ALA A 741 13.44 -19.47 0.73
C ALA A 741 12.39 -20.50 0.30
N LEU A 742 11.64 -20.23 -0.78
CA LEU A 742 10.67 -21.18 -1.34
C LEU A 742 11.33 -22.48 -1.82
N ILE A 743 12.45 -22.38 -2.55
CA ILE A 743 13.24 -23.55 -2.97
C ILE A 743 13.72 -24.33 -1.73
N GLY A 744 14.25 -23.64 -0.72
CA GLY A 744 14.72 -24.23 0.52
C GLY A 744 13.62 -25.01 1.25
N ALA A 745 12.40 -24.44 1.35
CA ALA A 745 11.25 -25.08 1.97
C ALA A 745 10.87 -26.39 1.25
N LEU A 746 10.84 -26.35 -0.09
CA LEU A 746 10.55 -27.53 -0.91
C LEU A 746 11.62 -28.61 -0.74
N VAL A 747 12.90 -28.24 -0.68
CA VAL A 747 14.00 -29.18 -0.41
C VAL A 747 13.87 -29.81 0.97
N ALA A 748 13.59 -29.03 2.02
CA ALA A 748 13.42 -29.53 3.39
C ALA A 748 12.24 -30.50 3.50
N LEU A 749 11.09 -30.17 2.92
CA LEU A 749 9.91 -31.02 2.95
C LEU A 749 10.07 -32.29 2.13
N ASP A 750 10.63 -32.22 0.91
CA ASP A 750 10.90 -33.44 0.14
C ASP A 750 11.85 -34.37 0.90
N ALA A 751 12.83 -33.78 1.60
CA ALA A 751 13.82 -34.52 2.37
C ALA A 751 13.24 -35.34 3.49
N PHE A 752 12.35 -34.70 4.22
CA PHE A 752 11.70 -35.32 5.35
C PHE A 752 10.62 -36.32 4.90
N LEU A 753 9.77 -35.92 3.95
CA LEU A 753 8.58 -36.67 3.56
C LEU A 753 8.88 -37.87 2.64
N SER A 754 10.02 -37.88 1.94
CA SER A 754 10.46 -39.08 1.21
C SER A 754 10.86 -40.23 2.14
N ARG A 755 11.18 -39.92 3.41
CA ARG A 755 11.55 -40.90 4.45
C ARG A 755 10.40 -41.21 5.40
N ARG A 756 9.54 -40.22 5.64
CA ARG A 756 8.34 -40.33 6.49
C ARG A 756 7.11 -39.96 5.66
N ALA A 757 6.53 -40.94 4.98
CA ALA A 757 5.33 -40.71 4.14
C ALA A 757 4.18 -40.14 5.00
N PRO A 758 3.60 -38.97 4.63
CA PRO A 758 2.55 -38.33 5.41
C PRO A 758 1.16 -38.90 5.09
N SER A 759 0.22 -38.80 6.04
CA SER A 759 -1.21 -38.98 5.77
C SER A 759 -1.90 -37.64 5.50
N SER A 760 -3.00 -37.66 4.74
CA SER A 760 -3.79 -36.46 4.40
C SER A 760 -4.18 -35.61 5.64
N PRO A 761 -4.62 -36.21 6.78
CA PRO A 761 -4.90 -35.46 8.02
C PRO A 761 -3.66 -34.81 8.65
N GLU A 762 -2.51 -35.51 8.68
CA GLU A 762 -1.27 -34.96 9.23
C GLU A 762 -0.78 -33.75 8.41
N MET A 763 -0.91 -33.80 7.08
CA MET A 763 -0.51 -32.70 6.21
C MET A 763 -1.38 -31.47 6.46
N ILE A 764 -2.72 -31.61 6.43
CA ILE A 764 -3.61 -30.45 6.53
C ILE A 764 -3.56 -29.80 7.91
N ALA A 765 -3.41 -30.60 8.98
CA ALA A 765 -3.19 -30.08 10.33
C ALA A 765 -1.86 -29.33 10.42
N GLY A 766 -0.78 -29.90 9.87
CA GLY A 766 0.55 -29.27 9.90
C GLY A 766 0.59 -27.95 9.12
N VAL A 767 -0.06 -27.90 7.96
CA VAL A 767 -0.14 -26.68 7.15
C VAL A 767 -1.05 -25.64 7.81
N GLY A 768 -2.21 -26.03 8.35
CA GLY A 768 -3.09 -25.11 9.06
C GLY A 768 -2.41 -24.47 10.27
N VAL A 769 -1.80 -25.27 11.14
CA VAL A 769 -1.06 -24.79 12.32
C VAL A 769 0.16 -23.95 11.91
N GLY A 770 0.96 -24.42 10.95
CA GLY A 770 2.13 -23.69 10.47
C GLY A 770 1.77 -22.34 9.85
N THR A 771 0.71 -22.29 9.05
CA THR A 771 0.20 -21.04 8.46
C THR A 771 -0.31 -20.10 9.55
N ALA A 772 -1.06 -20.61 10.53
CA ALA A 772 -1.54 -19.79 11.65
C ALA A 772 -0.39 -19.20 12.47
N ILE A 773 0.66 -19.99 12.77
CA ILE A 773 1.85 -19.51 13.48
C ILE A 773 2.61 -18.47 12.66
N GLY A 774 2.84 -18.73 11.36
CA GLY A 774 3.55 -17.78 10.50
C GLY A 774 2.75 -16.51 10.20
N PHE A 775 1.42 -16.57 10.25
CA PHE A 775 0.53 -15.43 10.07
C PHE A 775 0.42 -14.57 11.34
N LEU A 776 0.15 -15.20 12.50
CA LEU A 776 -0.08 -14.52 13.78
C LEU A 776 1.20 -14.20 14.57
N GLY A 777 2.28 -14.92 14.33
CA GLY A 777 3.49 -14.81 15.14
C GLY A 777 4.19 -13.46 14.98
N GLY A 778 4.75 -12.97 16.08
CA GLY A 778 5.60 -11.78 16.08
C GLY A 778 6.88 -12.03 15.27
N PHE A 779 7.32 -11.00 14.56
CA PHE A 779 8.62 -11.04 13.88
C PHE A 779 9.73 -10.71 14.88
N ASP A 780 10.03 -11.65 15.78
CA ASP A 780 11.08 -11.50 16.76
C ASP A 780 12.06 -12.68 16.74
N LEU A 781 13.29 -12.40 17.17
CA LEU A 781 14.37 -13.38 17.24
C LEU A 781 13.99 -14.62 18.08
N PRO A 782 13.26 -14.49 19.22
CA PRO A 782 12.78 -15.64 19.98
C PRO A 782 11.87 -16.58 19.18
N THR A 783 10.86 -16.05 18.50
CA THR A 783 9.89 -16.85 17.72
C THR A 783 10.58 -17.59 16.59
N PHE A 784 11.45 -16.90 15.84
CA PHE A 784 12.23 -17.53 14.78
C PHE A 784 13.17 -18.62 15.33
N SER A 785 13.81 -18.38 16.48
CA SER A 785 14.69 -19.34 17.15
C SER A 785 13.96 -20.60 17.59
N ILE A 786 12.76 -20.46 18.17
CA ILE A 786 11.91 -21.59 18.58
C ILE A 786 11.55 -22.44 17.36
N LEU A 787 11.11 -21.82 16.26
CA LEU A 787 10.78 -22.54 15.03
C LEU A 787 11.99 -23.24 14.41
N ALA A 788 13.16 -22.60 14.41
CA ALA A 788 14.39 -23.21 13.94
C ALA A 788 14.77 -24.45 14.79
N VAL A 789 14.66 -24.35 16.11
CA VAL A 789 14.90 -25.47 17.03
C VAL A 789 13.90 -26.61 16.76
N LEU A 790 12.60 -26.31 16.65
CA LEU A 790 11.57 -27.30 16.35
C LEU A 790 11.79 -27.98 14.99
N LEU A 791 12.18 -27.22 13.97
CA LEU A 791 12.50 -27.73 12.64
C LEU A 791 13.67 -28.73 12.68
N ILE A 792 14.77 -28.34 13.34
CA ILE A 792 15.97 -29.18 13.42
C ILE A 792 15.72 -30.40 14.32
N ALA A 793 15.09 -30.22 15.49
CA ALA A 793 14.76 -31.29 16.41
C ALA A 793 13.86 -32.34 15.74
N SER A 794 12.84 -31.90 14.99
CA SER A 794 11.95 -32.82 14.27
C SER A 794 12.65 -33.50 13.10
N ALA A 795 13.59 -32.85 12.41
CA ALA A 795 14.39 -33.46 11.33
C ALA A 795 15.22 -34.66 11.81
N PHE A 796 15.66 -34.67 13.07
CA PHE A 796 16.52 -35.75 13.62
C PHE A 796 15.88 -37.15 13.62
N GLY A 797 14.55 -37.28 13.63
CA GLY A 797 13.88 -38.59 13.62
C GLY A 797 13.46 -39.09 12.24
N ALA A 798 13.84 -38.42 11.15
CA ALA A 798 13.69 -38.91 9.78
C ALA A 798 15.01 -39.42 9.20
N ARG A 799 15.78 -40.22 9.96
CA ARG A 799 17.03 -40.84 9.47
C ARG A 799 16.76 -42.04 8.55
N GLY A 800 17.69 -42.32 7.64
CA GLY A 800 17.68 -43.47 6.75
C GLY A 800 17.47 -43.11 5.27
N PRO A 801 17.53 -44.08 4.34
CA PRO A 801 17.39 -43.82 2.91
C PRO A 801 15.96 -43.41 2.52
N PRO A 802 15.78 -42.64 1.44
CA PRO A 802 14.45 -42.30 0.93
C PRO A 802 13.70 -43.56 0.47
N VAL A 803 12.37 -43.56 0.64
CA VAL A 803 11.52 -44.63 0.11
C VAL A 803 11.49 -44.49 -1.43
N PRO A 804 11.82 -45.54 -2.20
CA PRO A 804 11.87 -45.46 -3.65
C PRO A 804 10.48 -45.20 -4.26
N ASP A 805 10.42 -44.23 -5.19
CA ASP A 805 9.21 -43.89 -5.94
C ASP A 805 8.75 -45.10 -6.76
N LYS A 806 7.51 -45.57 -6.52
CA LYS A 806 6.93 -46.61 -7.36
C LYS A 806 6.54 -46.00 -8.72
N PRO A 807 6.96 -46.57 -9.86
CA PRO A 807 6.56 -46.05 -11.17
C PRO A 807 5.10 -46.41 -11.42
N LYS A 808 4.16 -45.47 -11.22
CA LYS A 808 2.74 -45.63 -11.59
C LYS A 808 2.14 -44.34 -12.13
N ILE A 809 1.16 -44.55 -13.03
CA ILE A 809 0.32 -43.63 -13.82
C ILE A 809 0.47 -42.12 -13.49
N ARG A 810 0.67 -41.29 -14.51
CA ARG A 810 0.63 -39.81 -14.42
C ARG A 810 -0.77 -39.30 -14.00
N ALA A 811 -1.10 -39.38 -12.72
CA ALA A 811 -2.21 -38.65 -12.14
C ALA A 811 -1.81 -37.17 -12.02
N SER A 812 -2.69 -36.25 -12.45
CA SER A 812 -2.44 -34.81 -12.30
C SER A 812 -2.52 -34.41 -10.83
N VAL A 813 -1.45 -33.79 -10.32
CA VAL A 813 -1.30 -33.32 -8.93
C VAL A 813 -1.83 -31.89 -8.72
N ILE A 814 -2.16 -31.19 -9.80
CA ILE A 814 -2.53 -29.76 -9.77
C ILE A 814 -3.81 -29.52 -8.96
N VAL A 815 -4.88 -30.27 -9.24
CA VAL A 815 -6.17 -30.13 -8.53
C VAL A 815 -6.05 -30.44 -7.04
N PRO A 816 -5.51 -31.60 -6.61
CA PRO A 816 -5.39 -31.87 -5.18
C PRO A 816 -4.45 -30.88 -4.48
N GLY A 817 -3.39 -30.40 -5.14
CA GLY A 817 -2.55 -29.33 -4.60
C GLY A 817 -3.28 -27.99 -4.45
N PHE A 818 -4.10 -27.60 -5.44
CA PHE A 818 -4.87 -26.36 -5.40
C PHE A 818 -5.99 -26.40 -4.35
N VAL A 819 -6.79 -27.47 -4.29
CA VAL A 819 -7.85 -27.63 -3.27
C VAL A 819 -7.24 -27.63 -1.86
N PHE A 820 -6.05 -28.23 -1.71
CA PHE A 820 -5.33 -28.21 -0.45
C PHE A 820 -4.89 -26.79 -0.05
N ALA A 821 -4.32 -26.02 -0.98
CA ALA A 821 -3.99 -24.61 -0.73
C ALA A 821 -5.25 -23.76 -0.46
N LEU A 822 -6.35 -24.03 -1.15
CA LEU A 822 -7.64 -23.35 -0.99
C LEU A 822 -8.22 -23.52 0.43
N SER A 823 -7.87 -24.58 1.15
CA SER A 823 -8.26 -24.74 2.56
C SER A 823 -7.71 -23.66 3.50
N LEU A 824 -6.74 -22.87 3.02
CA LEU A 824 -6.16 -21.73 3.73
C LEU A 824 -6.82 -20.40 3.34
N ALA A 825 -7.88 -20.43 2.53
CA ALA A 825 -8.69 -19.25 2.19
C ALA A 825 -9.35 -18.59 3.42
N GLY A 826 -9.31 -19.23 4.60
CA GLY A 826 -9.62 -18.58 5.88
C GLY A 826 -8.79 -17.32 6.14
N LEU A 827 -7.59 -17.19 5.55
CA LEU A 827 -6.81 -15.95 5.55
C LEU A 827 -7.50 -14.78 4.84
N SER A 828 -8.39 -15.03 3.87
CA SER A 828 -9.11 -13.96 3.17
C SER A 828 -9.91 -13.08 4.13
N VAL A 829 -10.34 -13.62 5.27
CA VAL A 829 -11.09 -12.91 6.31
C VAL A 829 -10.40 -11.60 6.74
N THR A 830 -9.07 -11.55 6.76
CA THR A 830 -8.31 -10.39 7.23
C THR A 830 -8.09 -9.33 6.18
N PHE A 831 -8.33 -9.65 4.91
CA PHE A 831 -8.03 -8.75 3.79
C PHE A 831 -9.25 -8.05 3.21
N TYR A 832 -10.47 -8.40 3.64
CA TYR A 832 -11.70 -7.84 3.06
C TYR A 832 -12.64 -7.21 4.08
N TYR A 833 -12.97 -5.95 3.80
CA TYR A 833 -13.78 -5.10 4.67
C TYR A 833 -15.27 -5.51 4.73
N SER A 834 -15.83 -6.03 3.65
CA SER A 834 -17.24 -6.46 3.61
C SER A 834 -17.58 -7.53 4.65
N LEU A 835 -16.60 -8.35 5.05
CA LEU A 835 -16.75 -9.35 6.10
C LEU A 835 -16.59 -8.76 7.51
N SER A 836 -15.67 -7.80 7.68
CA SER A 836 -15.47 -7.09 8.96
C SER A 836 -16.75 -6.38 9.41
N LEU A 837 -17.46 -5.74 8.47
CA LEU A 837 -18.76 -5.12 8.70
C LEU A 837 -19.81 -6.09 9.25
N ARG A 838 -19.85 -7.33 8.75
CA ARG A 838 -20.82 -8.36 9.17
C ARG A 838 -20.48 -8.96 10.53
N LEU A 839 -19.17 -9.11 10.79
CA LEU A 839 -18.65 -9.64 12.05
C LEU A 839 -18.72 -8.61 13.18
N GLY A 840 -18.71 -7.32 12.87
CA GLY A 840 -18.52 -6.27 13.87
C GLY A 840 -17.14 -6.33 14.55
N LEU A 841 -16.17 -6.97 13.89
CA LEU A 841 -14.78 -7.13 14.33
C LEU A 841 -13.86 -6.42 13.34
N GLN A 842 -12.79 -5.79 13.83
CA GLN A 842 -11.79 -5.08 13.02
C GLN A 842 -10.39 -5.29 13.64
N GLY A 843 -9.34 -4.96 12.89
CA GLY A 843 -7.94 -5.02 13.35
C GLY A 843 -7.50 -6.41 13.81
N ASP A 844 -6.72 -6.46 14.89
CA ASP A 844 -6.11 -7.69 15.43
C ASP A 844 -7.12 -8.82 15.71
N ALA A 845 -8.37 -8.47 16.05
CA ALA A 845 -9.42 -9.46 16.28
C ALA A 845 -9.75 -10.28 15.02
N LEU A 846 -9.74 -9.66 13.83
CA LEU A 846 -9.91 -10.37 12.57
C LEU A 846 -8.74 -11.30 12.31
N SER A 847 -7.52 -10.85 12.60
CA SER A 847 -6.29 -11.64 12.46
C SER A 847 -6.35 -12.90 13.33
N VAL A 848 -6.65 -12.73 14.62
CA VAL A 848 -6.81 -13.84 15.57
C VAL A 848 -7.89 -14.81 15.11
N MET A 849 -9.03 -14.30 14.65
CA MET A 849 -10.12 -15.13 14.14
C MET A 849 -9.72 -15.92 12.89
N ALA A 850 -9.02 -15.30 11.93
CA ALA A 850 -8.51 -15.99 10.75
C ALA A 850 -7.49 -17.08 11.13
N GLY A 851 -6.58 -16.80 12.07
CA GLY A 851 -5.66 -17.80 12.61
C GLY A 851 -6.38 -18.95 13.32
N ALA A 852 -7.46 -18.68 14.06
CA ALA A 852 -8.31 -19.71 14.65
C ALA A 852 -8.98 -20.55 13.56
N LEU A 853 -9.56 -19.94 12.51
CA LEU A 853 -10.18 -20.67 11.39
C LEU A 853 -9.18 -21.57 10.65
N LEU A 854 -7.92 -21.15 10.52
CA LEU A 854 -6.84 -21.95 9.93
C LEU A 854 -6.50 -23.22 10.73
N VAL A 855 -6.83 -23.27 12.03
CA VAL A 855 -6.62 -24.45 12.88
C VAL A 855 -7.91 -25.25 13.06
N LEU A 856 -9.02 -24.57 13.34
CA LEU A 856 -10.31 -25.19 13.61
C LEU A 856 -10.92 -25.81 12.35
N GLY A 857 -10.88 -25.12 11.21
CA GLY A 857 -11.39 -25.64 9.94
C GLY A 857 -10.79 -27.01 9.59
N PRO A 858 -9.45 -27.15 9.51
CA PRO A 858 -8.80 -28.44 9.31
C PRO A 858 -9.16 -29.49 10.36
N THR A 859 -9.18 -29.12 11.64
CA THR A 859 -9.54 -30.03 12.74
C THR A 859 -10.94 -30.61 12.55
N PHE A 860 -11.94 -29.77 12.29
CA PHE A 860 -13.31 -30.22 12.03
C PHE A 860 -13.43 -31.02 10.74
N GLY A 861 -12.73 -30.63 9.68
CA GLY A 861 -12.69 -31.40 8.44
C GLY A 861 -12.14 -32.82 8.64
N ILE A 862 -11.09 -32.98 9.46
CA ILE A 862 -10.52 -34.28 9.84
C ILE A 862 -11.54 -35.10 10.64
N LEU A 863 -12.19 -34.50 11.64
CA LEU A 863 -13.20 -35.18 12.46
C LEU A 863 -14.40 -35.64 11.62
N LEU A 864 -14.94 -34.77 10.76
CA LEU A 864 -16.05 -35.08 9.86
C LEU A 864 -15.70 -36.23 8.91
N ARG A 865 -14.47 -36.26 8.39
CA ARG A 865 -13.97 -37.37 7.54
C ARG A 865 -13.86 -38.69 8.31
N GLY A 866 -13.63 -38.65 9.62
CA GLY A 866 -13.60 -39.82 10.49
C GLY A 866 -14.99 -40.36 10.87
N ILE A 867 -15.97 -39.45 11.03
CA ILE A 867 -17.34 -39.77 11.49
C ILE A 867 -18.25 -40.20 10.33
N LEU A 868 -18.16 -39.53 9.18
CA LEU A 868 -19.04 -39.81 8.04
C LEU A 868 -18.79 -41.22 7.45
N PRO A 869 -19.84 -41.86 6.88
CA PRO A 869 -19.69 -43.13 6.18
C PRO A 869 -18.58 -43.06 5.11
N LYS A 870 -17.90 -44.19 4.86
CA LYS A 870 -16.87 -44.26 3.81
C LYS A 870 -17.50 -44.13 2.42
N PHE A 871 -17.69 -42.90 1.97
CA PHE A 871 -17.96 -42.60 0.57
C PHE A 871 -16.68 -42.72 -0.25
N PRO A 872 -16.76 -43.09 -1.55
CA PRO A 872 -15.63 -42.98 -2.45
C PRO A 872 -15.07 -41.56 -2.40
N SER A 873 -13.74 -41.43 -2.32
CA SER A 873 -13.06 -40.15 -2.04
C SER A 873 -13.47 -39.02 -3.00
N ARG A 874 -13.80 -39.35 -4.25
CA ARG A 874 -14.38 -38.40 -5.21
C ARG A 874 -15.73 -37.80 -4.79
N HIS A 875 -16.67 -38.62 -4.31
CA HIS A 875 -17.99 -38.14 -3.91
C HIS A 875 -17.88 -37.28 -2.65
N ALA A 876 -16.96 -37.64 -1.75
CA ALA A 876 -16.63 -36.81 -0.60
C ALA A 876 -16.03 -35.46 -1.02
N GLU A 877 -15.11 -35.43 -2.01
CA GLU A 877 -14.57 -34.18 -2.55
C GLU A 877 -15.67 -33.28 -3.14
N ILE A 878 -16.52 -33.82 -4.02
CA ILE A 878 -17.65 -33.07 -4.63
C ILE A 878 -18.60 -32.57 -3.55
N GLY A 879 -18.98 -33.42 -2.59
CA GLY A 879 -19.87 -33.06 -1.50
C GLY A 879 -19.30 -31.96 -0.59
N GLY A 880 -18.01 -32.03 -0.26
CA GLY A 880 -17.33 -31.00 0.52
C GLY A 880 -17.25 -29.65 -0.21
N LEU A 881 -16.95 -29.67 -1.51
CA LEU A 881 -16.92 -28.46 -2.33
C LEU A 881 -18.32 -27.84 -2.50
N ALA A 882 -19.35 -28.66 -2.70
CA ALA A 882 -20.74 -28.20 -2.78
C ALA A 882 -21.21 -27.62 -1.44
N ALA A 883 -20.91 -28.29 -0.32
CA ALA A 883 -21.21 -27.78 1.00
C ALA A 883 -20.51 -26.44 1.28
N ALA A 884 -19.24 -26.30 0.89
CA ALA A 884 -18.53 -25.03 0.98
C ALA A 884 -19.23 -23.92 0.19
N ALA A 885 -19.70 -24.19 -1.05
CA ALA A 885 -20.46 -23.21 -1.82
C ALA A 885 -21.78 -22.80 -1.14
N VAL A 886 -22.49 -23.76 -0.51
CA VAL A 886 -23.72 -23.47 0.26
C VAL A 886 -23.44 -22.62 1.49
N PHE A 887 -22.44 -23.01 2.30
CA PHE A 887 -22.09 -22.25 3.51
C PHE A 887 -21.57 -20.84 3.18
N SER A 888 -20.88 -20.67 2.05
CA SER A 888 -20.55 -19.35 1.52
C SER A 888 -21.80 -18.48 1.29
N GLY A 889 -22.83 -19.04 0.64
CA GLY A 889 -24.13 -18.36 0.45
C GLY A 889 -24.84 -18.04 1.77
N ILE A 890 -24.79 -18.97 2.75
CA ILE A 890 -25.36 -18.75 4.08
C ILE A 890 -24.64 -17.59 4.80
N VAL A 891 -23.31 -17.55 4.79
CA VAL A 891 -22.54 -16.45 5.42
C VAL A 891 -22.93 -15.07 4.87
N LEU A 892 -23.35 -14.98 3.60
CA LEU A 892 -23.85 -13.73 3.01
C LEU A 892 -25.22 -13.30 3.52
N ALA A 893 -26.04 -14.24 3.98
CA ALA A 893 -27.37 -13.97 4.54
C ALA A 893 -27.35 -13.77 6.06
N LEU A 894 -26.31 -14.26 6.74
CA LEU A 894 -26.17 -14.15 8.19
C LEU A 894 -25.78 -12.74 8.63
N GLN A 895 -26.26 -12.36 9.81
CA GLN A 895 -25.89 -11.13 10.52
C GLN A 895 -25.59 -11.45 11.98
N GLY A 896 -24.59 -10.77 12.55
CA GLY A 896 -24.13 -10.97 13.92
C GLY A 896 -22.87 -11.82 14.01
N THR A 897 -22.00 -11.47 14.95
CA THR A 897 -20.64 -12.02 15.11
C THR A 897 -20.66 -13.54 15.26
N LEU A 898 -21.45 -14.07 16.21
CA LEU A 898 -21.50 -15.50 16.51
C LEU A 898 -21.93 -16.34 15.30
N VAL A 899 -23.07 -16.02 14.68
CA VAL A 899 -23.62 -16.86 13.61
C VAL A 899 -22.73 -16.81 12.36
N THR A 900 -22.15 -15.64 12.07
CA THR A 900 -21.19 -15.47 10.98
C THR A 900 -19.91 -16.29 11.21
N ILE A 901 -19.36 -16.30 12.44
CA ILE A 901 -18.20 -17.14 12.79
C ILE A 901 -18.51 -18.62 12.59
N LEU A 902 -19.67 -19.09 13.04
CA LEU A 902 -20.08 -20.49 12.86
C LEU A 902 -20.23 -20.84 11.37
N GLY A 903 -20.79 -19.93 10.56
CA GLY A 903 -20.88 -20.10 9.11
C GLY A 903 -19.51 -20.17 8.44
N LEU A 904 -18.58 -19.30 8.82
CA LEU A 904 -17.19 -19.31 8.33
C LEU A 904 -16.45 -20.58 8.75
N LEU A 905 -16.67 -21.06 9.97
CA LEU A 905 -16.08 -22.31 10.45
C LEU A 905 -16.60 -23.51 9.65
N ALA A 906 -17.92 -23.57 9.39
CA ALA A 906 -18.53 -24.61 8.58
C ALA A 906 -18.01 -24.58 7.13
N LEU A 907 -17.83 -23.39 6.57
CA LEU A 907 -17.20 -23.16 5.27
C LEU A 907 -15.76 -23.70 5.25
N CYS A 908 -14.89 -23.25 6.17
CA CYS A 908 -13.50 -23.69 6.25
C CYS A 908 -13.41 -25.22 6.47
N ALA A 909 -14.23 -25.78 7.36
CA ALA A 909 -14.28 -27.22 7.60
C ALA A 909 -14.68 -28.02 6.35
N SER A 910 -15.63 -27.49 5.54
CA SER A 910 -16.07 -28.11 4.29
C SER A 910 -14.97 -28.11 3.22
N VAL A 911 -14.23 -26.99 3.09
CA VAL A 911 -13.07 -26.91 2.18
C VAL A 911 -11.94 -27.83 2.65
N SER A 912 -11.64 -27.88 3.95
CA SER A 912 -10.65 -28.80 4.50
C SER A 912 -11.04 -30.28 4.31
N PHE A 913 -12.33 -30.62 4.47
CA PHE A 913 -12.85 -31.95 4.18
C PHE A 913 -12.65 -32.32 2.70
N ALA A 914 -12.95 -31.41 1.77
CA ALA A 914 -12.71 -31.60 0.35
C ALA A 914 -11.22 -31.77 0.02
N ALA A 915 -10.34 -31.00 0.65
CA ALA A 915 -8.89 -31.12 0.49
C ALA A 915 -8.36 -32.51 0.91
N ILE A 916 -8.82 -33.02 2.06
CA ILE A 916 -8.46 -34.37 2.53
C ILE A 916 -8.93 -35.41 1.52
N ALA A 917 -10.18 -35.31 1.06
CA ALA A 917 -10.77 -36.24 0.09
C ALA A 917 -10.06 -36.20 -1.28
N SER A 918 -9.66 -35.02 -1.74
CA SER A 918 -8.92 -34.83 -3.00
C SER A 918 -7.53 -35.48 -2.95
N VAL A 919 -6.81 -35.33 -1.83
CA VAL A 919 -5.51 -35.99 -1.62
C VAL A 919 -5.67 -37.50 -1.48
N ASP A 920 -6.70 -37.97 -0.77
CA ASP A 920 -7.00 -39.40 -0.66
C ASP A 920 -7.29 -40.01 -2.05
N GLU A 921 -8.11 -39.35 -2.88
CA GLU A 921 -8.38 -39.82 -4.25
C GLU A 921 -7.11 -39.82 -5.10
N PHE A 922 -6.26 -38.80 -4.97
CA PHE A 922 -4.97 -38.77 -5.67
C PHE A 922 -4.08 -39.96 -5.27
N ALA A 923 -4.05 -40.30 -3.97
CA ALA A 923 -3.30 -41.45 -3.45
C ALA A 923 -3.90 -42.79 -3.93
N GLU A 924 -5.23 -42.93 -3.92
CA GLU A 924 -5.94 -44.10 -4.44
C GLU A 924 -5.63 -44.38 -5.92
N ARG A 925 -5.38 -43.32 -6.70
CA ARG A 925 -4.98 -43.41 -8.12
C ARG A 925 -3.48 -43.67 -8.33
N GLY A 926 -2.72 -43.89 -7.26
CA GLY A 926 -1.28 -44.16 -7.31
C GLY A 926 -0.39 -42.91 -7.27
N GLY A 927 -0.95 -41.74 -6.99
CA GLY A 927 -0.20 -40.52 -6.71
C GLY A 927 0.44 -40.53 -5.32
N GLU A 928 1.47 -39.71 -5.11
CA GLU A 928 2.14 -39.59 -3.82
C GLU A 928 1.65 -38.35 -3.06
N PRO A 929 1.01 -38.48 -1.88
CA PRO A 929 0.44 -37.35 -1.13
C PRO A 929 1.40 -36.17 -0.92
N ARG A 930 2.70 -36.45 -0.69
CA ARG A 930 3.72 -35.40 -0.51
C ARG A 930 3.84 -34.46 -1.71
N ARG A 931 3.61 -34.94 -2.94
CA ARG A 931 3.64 -34.09 -4.15
C ARG A 931 2.47 -33.12 -4.19
N ALA A 932 1.31 -33.49 -3.63
CA ALA A 932 0.16 -32.60 -3.51
C ALA A 932 0.47 -31.46 -2.52
N LEU A 933 1.11 -31.77 -1.38
CA LEU A 933 1.57 -30.76 -0.41
C LEU A 933 2.59 -29.79 -1.02
N MET A 934 3.60 -30.29 -1.75
CA MET A 934 4.57 -29.43 -2.43
C MET A 934 3.91 -28.51 -3.44
N THR A 935 2.93 -29.04 -4.19
CA THR A 935 2.15 -28.24 -5.14
C THR A 935 1.31 -27.18 -4.40
N ALA A 936 0.74 -27.52 -3.25
CA ALA A 936 0.00 -26.57 -2.42
C ALA A 936 0.88 -25.40 -1.94
N LEU A 937 2.15 -25.64 -1.60
CA LEU A 937 3.09 -24.57 -1.22
C LEU A 937 3.48 -23.64 -2.37
N LEU A 938 3.32 -24.07 -3.63
CA LEU A 938 3.48 -23.18 -4.78
C LEU A 938 2.24 -22.32 -4.99
N PHE A 939 1.05 -22.84 -4.69
CA PHE A 939 -0.20 -22.08 -4.73
C PHE A 939 -0.40 -21.16 -3.54
N LEU A 940 0.22 -21.45 -2.39
CA LEU A 940 0.09 -20.66 -1.17
C LEU A 940 0.48 -19.18 -1.38
N PRO A 941 1.68 -18.84 -1.90
CA PRO A 941 2.01 -17.44 -2.20
C PRO A 941 1.04 -16.81 -3.20
N LEU A 942 0.55 -17.56 -4.19
CA LEU A 942 -0.43 -17.04 -5.17
C LEU A 942 -1.77 -16.69 -4.52
N LEU A 943 -2.28 -17.55 -3.63
CA LEU A 943 -3.53 -17.31 -2.91
C LEU A 943 -3.39 -16.14 -1.94
N VAL A 944 -2.27 -16.06 -1.21
CA VAL A 944 -2.01 -14.94 -0.31
C VAL A 944 -1.88 -13.64 -1.09
N MET A 945 -1.09 -13.62 -2.17
CA MET A 945 -1.00 -12.45 -3.05
C MET A 945 -2.37 -12.09 -3.61
N PHE A 946 -3.17 -13.08 -4.01
CA PHE A 946 -4.49 -12.83 -4.58
C PHE A 946 -5.43 -12.15 -3.59
N TYR A 947 -5.53 -12.64 -2.36
CA TYR A 947 -6.39 -12.03 -1.35
C TYR A 947 -5.83 -10.74 -0.77
N ARG A 948 -4.51 -10.58 -0.76
CA ARG A 948 -3.84 -9.37 -0.27
C ARG A 948 -3.96 -8.22 -1.26
N MET A 949 -3.84 -8.51 -2.56
CA MET A 949 -3.94 -7.53 -3.65
C MET A 949 -5.25 -6.75 -3.56
N PRO A 950 -5.22 -5.42 -3.70
CA PRO A 950 -6.43 -4.64 -3.76
C PRO A 950 -7.19 -5.03 -5.04
N PRO A 951 -8.48 -5.38 -4.96
CA PRO A 951 -9.28 -5.79 -6.12
C PRO A 951 -9.15 -4.90 -7.37
N ILE A 952 -8.97 -3.59 -7.21
CA ILE A 952 -8.75 -2.65 -8.31
C ILE A 952 -7.60 -3.03 -9.23
N VAL A 953 -6.56 -3.72 -8.73
CA VAL A 953 -5.43 -4.17 -9.56
C VAL A 953 -5.92 -5.13 -10.65
N TYR A 954 -6.93 -5.95 -10.36
CA TYR A 954 -7.57 -6.82 -11.36
C TYR A 954 -8.38 -6.01 -12.36
N SER A 955 -9.13 -5.00 -11.89
CA SER A 955 -9.94 -4.13 -12.74
C SER A 955 -9.12 -3.21 -13.65
N LEU A 956 -7.89 -2.86 -13.24
CA LEU A 956 -6.93 -2.09 -14.06
C LEU A 956 -6.26 -2.95 -15.13
N THR A 957 -6.06 -4.24 -14.86
CA THR A 957 -5.32 -5.16 -15.74
C THR A 957 -6.22 -5.97 -16.68
N ILE A 958 -7.51 -6.05 -16.37
CA ILE A 958 -8.53 -6.77 -17.16
C ILE A 958 -9.48 -5.74 -17.78
N VAL A 959 -10.05 -6.02 -18.96
CA VAL A 959 -11.13 -5.21 -19.57
C VAL A 959 -12.20 -4.93 -18.51
N ALA A 960 -12.80 -3.73 -18.56
CA ALA A 960 -13.87 -3.30 -17.65
C ALA A 960 -14.83 -4.47 -17.31
N LEU A 961 -14.80 -4.90 -16.05
CA LEU A 961 -15.57 -6.05 -15.61
C LEU A 961 -17.01 -5.63 -15.33
N PRO A 962 -18.00 -6.49 -15.65
CA PRO A 962 -19.37 -6.28 -15.20
C PRO A 962 -19.46 -6.13 -13.68
N GLU A 963 -20.35 -5.26 -13.21
CA GLU A 963 -20.55 -4.98 -11.78
C GLU A 963 -20.67 -6.24 -10.88
N PRO A 964 -21.35 -7.33 -11.28
CA PRO A 964 -21.39 -8.54 -10.46
C PRO A 964 -20.02 -9.21 -10.26
N ILE A 965 -19.13 -9.13 -11.25
CA ILE A 965 -17.77 -9.66 -11.15
C ILE A 965 -16.93 -8.75 -10.25
N GLU A 966 -17.06 -7.43 -10.41
CA GLU A 966 -16.45 -6.45 -9.52
C GLU A 966 -16.86 -6.72 -8.07
N TYR A 967 -18.16 -6.84 -7.79
CA TYR A 967 -18.69 -7.19 -6.47
C TYR A 967 -18.07 -8.47 -5.88
N VAL A 968 -17.90 -9.52 -6.68
CA VAL A 968 -17.28 -10.79 -6.24
C VAL A 968 -15.84 -10.56 -5.76
N LEU A 969 -15.08 -9.67 -6.39
CA LEU A 969 -13.71 -9.36 -5.98
C LEU A 969 -13.65 -8.65 -4.61
N TYR A 970 -14.70 -7.92 -4.22
CA TYR A 970 -14.82 -7.29 -2.89
C TYR A 970 -15.57 -8.15 -1.86
N ALA A 971 -16.03 -9.34 -2.25
CA ALA A 971 -16.82 -10.26 -1.42
C ALA A 971 -16.17 -11.66 -1.38
N PRO A 972 -15.20 -11.92 -0.47
CA PRO A 972 -14.35 -13.12 -0.52
C PRO A 972 -15.13 -14.43 -0.37
N THR A 973 -16.23 -14.41 0.39
CA THR A 973 -17.09 -15.58 0.55
C THR A 973 -17.72 -15.97 -0.79
N VAL A 974 -18.17 -15.00 -1.60
CA VAL A 974 -18.74 -15.24 -2.93
C VAL A 974 -17.69 -15.87 -3.84
N LEU A 975 -16.48 -15.30 -3.87
CA LEU A 975 -15.39 -15.81 -4.69
C LEU A 975 -14.99 -17.24 -4.31
N LEU A 976 -14.84 -17.51 -3.00
CA LEU A 976 -14.54 -18.85 -2.50
C LEU A 976 -15.65 -19.84 -2.84
N GLY A 977 -16.91 -19.43 -2.66
CA GLY A 977 -18.08 -20.25 -3.02
C GLY A 977 -18.16 -20.56 -4.51
N ALA A 978 -17.94 -19.56 -5.37
CA ALA A 978 -17.90 -19.72 -6.83
C ALA A 978 -16.75 -20.65 -7.27
N THR A 979 -15.57 -20.50 -6.67
CA THR A 979 -14.42 -21.38 -6.92
C THR A 979 -14.73 -22.82 -6.51
N CYS A 980 -15.29 -23.03 -5.32
CA CYS A 980 -15.69 -24.35 -4.85
C CYS A 980 -16.77 -24.99 -5.75
N LEU A 981 -17.77 -24.23 -6.17
CA LEU A 981 -18.81 -24.70 -7.08
C LEU A 981 -18.23 -25.10 -8.45
N PHE A 982 -17.36 -24.26 -9.01
CA PHE A 982 -16.67 -24.55 -10.27
C PHE A 982 -15.83 -25.83 -10.17
N LEU A 983 -15.06 -26.00 -9.09
CA LEU A 983 -14.28 -27.20 -8.84
C LEU A 983 -15.17 -28.45 -8.68
N ALA A 984 -16.30 -28.34 -7.98
CA ALA A 984 -17.25 -29.46 -7.83
C ALA A 984 -17.77 -29.93 -9.20
N ILE A 985 -18.15 -28.98 -10.07
CA ILE A 985 -18.60 -29.25 -11.44
C ILE A 985 -17.46 -29.87 -12.26
N LEU A 986 -16.24 -29.31 -12.20
CA LEU A 986 -15.08 -29.79 -12.95
C LEU A 986 -14.71 -31.24 -12.56
N VAL A 987 -14.67 -31.54 -11.27
CA VAL A 987 -14.40 -32.89 -10.75
C VAL A 987 -15.52 -33.86 -11.16
N GLY A 988 -16.78 -33.41 -11.14
CA GLY A 988 -17.93 -34.17 -11.64
C GLY A 988 -17.89 -34.47 -13.14
N LEU A 989 -17.57 -33.49 -13.98
CA LEU A 989 -17.52 -33.63 -15.44
C LEU A 989 -16.37 -34.53 -15.91
N ARG A 990 -15.20 -34.46 -15.26
CA ARG A 990 -14.07 -35.37 -15.52
C ARG A 990 -14.45 -36.85 -15.31
N ALA A 991 -15.46 -37.14 -14.48
CA ALA A 991 -15.99 -38.49 -14.32
C ALA A 991 -16.78 -38.95 -15.55
N ARG A 992 -17.65 -38.09 -16.11
CA ARG A 992 -18.50 -38.43 -17.27
C ARG A 992 -17.71 -38.63 -18.56
N VAL A 993 -16.73 -37.76 -18.83
CA VAL A 993 -15.88 -37.87 -20.03
C VAL A 993 -15.04 -39.15 -20.03
N ARG A 994 -14.56 -39.61 -18.86
CA ARG A 994 -13.80 -40.87 -18.78
C ARG A 994 -14.66 -42.13 -18.86
N ILE A 995 -15.91 -42.08 -18.41
CA ILE A 995 -16.86 -43.19 -18.59
C ILE A 995 -17.21 -43.34 -20.08
N ALA A 996 -17.35 -42.24 -20.83
CA ALA A 996 -17.60 -42.26 -22.27
C ALA A 996 -16.42 -42.76 -23.13
N VAL A 997 -15.18 -42.73 -22.62
CA VAL A 997 -13.95 -43.14 -23.35
C VAL A 997 -13.50 -44.57 -23.00
N ARG A 998 -14.09 -45.22 -21.99
CA ARG A 998 -13.92 -46.67 -21.79
C ARG A 998 -14.80 -47.42 -22.79
N LYS A 999 -14.28 -47.71 -23.98
CA LYS A 999 -14.77 -48.83 -24.78
C LYS A 999 -14.39 -50.12 -24.05
N ASP A 1000 -15.40 -50.93 -23.74
CA ASP A 1000 -15.25 -52.28 -23.21
C ASP A 1000 -14.43 -53.13 -24.18
N TYR A 1001 -13.19 -53.43 -23.81
CA TYR A 1001 -12.50 -54.62 -24.31
C TYR A 1001 -12.54 -55.67 -23.19
N PRO A 1002 -13.01 -56.90 -23.45
CA PRO A 1002 -12.99 -57.98 -22.48
C PRO A 1002 -11.56 -58.23 -22.00
N ARG A 1003 -11.42 -58.56 -20.71
CA ARG A 1003 -10.14 -59.02 -20.15
C ARG A 1003 -9.79 -60.37 -20.78
N GLU A 1004 -8.70 -60.43 -21.54
CA GLU A 1004 -8.02 -61.71 -21.77
C GLU A 1004 -7.29 -62.11 -20.47
N GLU A 1005 -7.79 -63.20 -19.88
CA GLU A 1005 -6.99 -64.11 -19.08
C GLU A 1005 -6.02 -64.81 -20.04
N ASP A 1006 -4.71 -64.69 -19.83
CA ASP A 1006 -3.87 -65.88 -19.79
C ASP A 1006 -2.43 -65.57 -19.37
N GLY A 1007 -1.87 -66.53 -18.63
CA GLY A 1007 -0.53 -66.49 -18.07
C GLY A 1007 0.58 -66.70 -19.10
N GLY A 1008 1.76 -66.20 -18.77
CA GLY A 1008 2.98 -66.47 -19.51
C GLY A 1008 4.21 -66.04 -18.72
N ALA A 1009 5.12 -66.97 -18.49
CA ALA A 1009 6.22 -66.91 -17.54
C ALA A 1009 7.44 -66.09 -18.00
N VAL A 1010 8.05 -65.39 -17.03
CA VAL A 1010 9.48 -65.38 -16.63
C VAL A 1010 10.60 -65.41 -17.70
N ARG A 1011 11.38 -64.31 -17.69
CA ARG A 1011 12.87 -64.09 -17.84
C ARG A 1011 13.53 -63.95 -19.23
N PRO A 1012 14.75 -63.34 -19.27
CA PRO A 1012 15.44 -62.52 -18.24
C PRO A 1012 15.45 -61.01 -18.53
#